data_AF-A0AA43M1M3-F1
#
_entry.id   AF-A0AA43M1M3-F1
#
_cell.length_a   1.000
_cell.length_b   1.000
_cell.length_c   1.000
_cell.angle_alpha   90.00
_cell.angle_beta   90.00
_cell.angle_gamma   90.00
#
_symmetry.space_group_name_H-M   'P 1'
#
loop_
_entity.id
_entity.type
_entity.pdbx_description
1 polymer ?
#
loop_
_entity_poly.entity_id
_entity_poly.type
_entity_poly.pdbx_seq_one_letter_code
_entity_poly.pdbx_strand_id
1 'polypeptide(L)'
;MTEKNEAQRTIPFPHGGIIVLVGPSNSGKTTLLRRLVEEGVLLETEMVSSDTYRTLVGDVEYLDWKGRPREEADIIYNDYQKLSGLAFEAMNTVVSMRSRLGKLTVVDATHLQPEYRRKYIEIAAGHDLPCVAWVLDVPEQTLLARDKTREQPRGRQRVKSQYSQFKRSLRGLREEGFDFTYMLKEPEAVQFVRRDNPLLADIGAGIDVIGDIHGCYDEMLELLGELGYAADEAGLYRHPAGRTLVSVGDVMSRGPRSLDTMIFWKRHFDAGIARMIDSNHGWKIARYLSGRNVTLSHGDENIAAELRLFEEEAGAEAAAALKEELKQFLLSAPSHLVMCRDGVRRLVIAHAGIRDEYIGRQSRRVQDFCRYGDTDGMDAAGAPVRKEWYTGHESGELIIWGHDPRPYPAVVKNTINIDQGAVFGGALTAYRYPEQEFVSVKAHRDYAEDPDSPLIRWERGRFAPPNLGKLVNGYSVFTDAYGEVSVRGDYVKSAVDSVSHYTVPLEELVYIPPTMSPTPSVSADESYLEHPQEAFDYFRSQGVTTMIAEKKHMGSRAVLLLFRDEQAAVSYIGRPALGTIYSRTGRAFFDRETEAQVLARLNADLVQAGYFTRYNTEMLLLDTEIIPWNLKARELIATQYAHVAEAAKMDREHLLVKLRQAEAAGRDVSGWVQEMEAKLQSVQVFRQAFQQYCWDVSGLEGIRIAPFHILAHSGQSFFDHSHNWHMEQARLLAGISPLFMETEYRVIRSGADEADVIKWWQDMTEDGHEGIVIKPETFITKNGRHMVQPAIKVRGRKYLHIIYGIDYLQPDNLKRLKQRRTSKKERHALMECALSVESVNRFIRKEPLERVHECVLAALALESDPVDPRL
;
A
#
# COMPACT_ATOMS: atom_id res chain seq x y z
N MET A 1 -28.99 -40.75 4.55
CA MET A 1 -30.04 -40.87 5.59
C MET A 1 -29.61 -42.01 6.49
N THR A 2 -29.16 -41.69 7.70
CA THR A 2 -28.86 -42.69 8.74
C THR A 2 -29.85 -42.45 9.87
N GLU A 3 -30.67 -43.46 10.16
CA GLU A 3 -31.58 -43.47 11.31
C GLU A 3 -30.73 -43.61 12.59
N LYS A 4 -30.21 -42.49 13.08
CA LYS A 4 -29.74 -42.38 14.46
C LYS A 4 -30.94 -41.99 15.35
N ASN A 5 -30.95 -42.54 16.57
CA ASN A 5 -31.90 -42.23 17.63
C ASN A 5 -32.06 -40.71 17.79
N GLU A 6 -33.28 -40.17 17.65
CA GLU A 6 -33.53 -38.72 17.51
C GLU A 6 -33.10 -37.92 18.76
N ALA A 7 -33.11 -38.56 19.94
CA ALA A 7 -32.70 -38.00 21.23
C ALA A 7 -31.20 -37.69 21.38
N GLN A 8 -30.35 -38.04 20.41
CA GLN A 8 -28.90 -37.72 20.41
C GLN A 8 -28.47 -36.94 19.16
N ARG A 9 -29.41 -36.34 18.42
CA ARG A 9 -29.10 -35.68 17.15
C ARG A 9 -28.69 -34.23 17.36
N THR A 10 -27.40 -33.94 17.15
CA THR A 10 -26.86 -32.58 17.13
C THR A 10 -26.88 -31.98 15.72
N ILE A 11 -27.44 -30.79 15.55
CA ILE A 11 -27.47 -30.05 14.28
C ILE A 11 -26.61 -28.79 14.40
N PRO A 12 -25.62 -28.59 13.52
CA PRO A 12 -24.81 -27.37 13.55
C PRO A 12 -25.57 -26.18 12.99
N PHE A 13 -25.49 -25.05 13.69
CA PHE A 13 -25.92 -23.75 13.19
C PHE A 13 -24.83 -23.14 12.32
N PRO A 14 -25.12 -22.73 11.08
CA PRO A 14 -24.16 -22.00 10.27
C PRO A 14 -23.88 -20.63 10.91
N HIS A 15 -22.63 -20.16 10.79
CA HIS A 15 -22.21 -18.85 11.30
C HIS A 15 -22.88 -17.67 10.55
N GLY A 16 -23.29 -17.91 9.30
CA GLY A 16 -23.99 -16.96 8.43
C GLY A 16 -24.78 -17.70 7.35
N GLY A 17 -25.79 -17.06 6.77
CA GLY A 17 -26.66 -17.64 5.74
C GLY A 17 -28.12 -17.68 6.12
N ILE A 18 -28.93 -18.40 5.34
CA ILE A 18 -30.38 -18.41 5.47
C ILE A 18 -30.87 -19.79 5.89
N ILE A 19 -31.64 -19.85 6.97
CA ILE A 19 -32.37 -21.04 7.40
C ILE A 19 -33.84 -20.84 7.07
N VAL A 20 -34.40 -21.70 6.22
CA VAL A 20 -35.80 -21.67 5.81
C VAL A 20 -36.55 -22.73 6.60
N LEU A 21 -37.49 -22.31 7.46
CA LEU A 21 -38.36 -23.25 8.16
C LEU A 21 -39.47 -23.76 7.23
N VAL A 22 -39.59 -25.07 7.06
CA VAL A 22 -40.58 -25.70 6.18
C VAL A 22 -41.51 -26.56 7.02
N GLY A 23 -42.80 -26.23 7.03
CA GLY A 23 -43.80 -27.05 7.70
C GLY A 23 -45.16 -26.36 7.83
N PRO A 24 -46.24 -27.15 7.97
CA PRO A 24 -47.60 -26.63 8.12
C PRO A 24 -47.76 -25.79 9.40
N SER A 25 -48.87 -25.07 9.52
CA SER A 25 -49.21 -24.39 10.78
C SER A 25 -49.26 -25.41 11.93
N ASN A 26 -48.88 -24.99 13.14
CA ASN A 26 -48.84 -25.82 14.36
C ASN A 26 -47.75 -26.91 14.39
N SER A 27 -46.80 -26.89 13.45
CA SER A 27 -45.64 -27.80 13.45
C SER A 27 -44.62 -27.51 14.57
N GLY A 28 -44.77 -26.41 15.32
CA GLY A 28 -43.85 -26.05 16.40
C GLY A 28 -42.71 -25.09 16.01
N LYS A 29 -42.75 -24.48 14.81
CA LYS A 29 -41.71 -23.53 14.32
C LYS A 29 -41.40 -22.42 15.33
N THR A 30 -42.39 -21.60 15.66
CA THR A 30 -42.22 -20.47 16.58
C THR A 30 -41.81 -20.92 17.99
N THR A 31 -42.30 -22.07 18.45
CA THR A 31 -41.91 -22.66 19.74
C THR A 31 -40.44 -23.07 19.74
N LEU A 32 -39.97 -23.72 18.66
CA LEU A 32 -38.56 -24.08 18.48
C LEU A 32 -37.68 -22.83 18.47
N LEU A 33 -38.06 -21.79 17.73
CA LEU A 33 -37.27 -20.56 17.67
C LEU A 33 -37.16 -19.86 19.02
N ARG A 34 -38.27 -19.75 19.78
CA ARG A 34 -38.23 -19.18 21.14
C ARG A 34 -37.31 -19.96 22.08
N ARG A 35 -37.39 -21.29 22.06
CA ARG A 35 -36.48 -22.14 22.83
C ARG A 35 -35.02 -21.86 22.49
N LEU A 36 -34.68 -21.74 21.20
CA LEU A 36 -33.31 -21.46 20.75
C LEU A 36 -32.81 -20.07 21.19
N VAL A 37 -33.71 -19.09 21.31
CA VAL A 37 -33.39 -17.78 21.87
C VAL A 37 -33.15 -17.87 23.38
N GLU A 38 -34.02 -18.57 24.11
CA GLU A 38 -33.88 -18.79 25.56
C GLU A 38 -32.60 -19.58 25.91
N GLU A 39 -32.21 -20.54 25.05
CA GLU A 39 -30.96 -21.30 25.16
C GLU A 39 -29.71 -20.50 24.74
N GLY A 40 -29.87 -19.28 24.21
CA GLY A 40 -28.76 -18.43 23.75
C GLY A 40 -28.10 -18.88 22.44
N VAL A 41 -28.69 -19.86 21.73
CA VAL A 41 -28.16 -20.38 20.45
C VAL A 41 -28.48 -19.40 19.31
N LEU A 42 -29.66 -18.78 19.36
CA LEU A 42 -30.19 -17.86 18.35
C LEU A 42 -30.43 -16.47 18.96
N LEU A 43 -30.11 -15.40 18.24
CA LEU A 43 -30.46 -14.05 18.65
C LEU A 43 -31.88 -13.71 18.18
N GLU A 44 -32.61 -12.89 18.94
CA GLU A 44 -33.96 -12.45 18.52
C GLU A 44 -33.94 -11.76 17.16
N THR A 45 -32.90 -10.97 16.90
CA THR A 45 -32.71 -10.24 15.63
C THR A 45 -32.35 -11.15 14.44
N GLU A 46 -32.02 -12.42 14.68
CA GLU A 46 -31.79 -13.43 13.63
C GLU A 46 -33.10 -14.06 13.15
N MET A 47 -34.20 -13.90 13.88
CA MET A 47 -35.53 -14.38 13.50
C MET A 47 -36.26 -13.37 12.63
N VAL A 48 -36.68 -13.81 11.44
CA VAL A 48 -37.46 -13.00 10.50
C VAL A 48 -38.77 -13.73 10.24
N SER A 49 -39.84 -13.32 10.91
CA SER A 49 -41.16 -13.95 10.84
C SER A 49 -42.14 -13.19 9.96
N SER A 50 -42.89 -13.92 9.14
CA SER A 50 -43.95 -13.32 8.33
C SER A 50 -45.07 -12.70 9.18
N ASP A 51 -45.32 -13.22 10.40
CA ASP A 51 -46.36 -12.68 11.29
C ASP A 51 -45.91 -11.35 11.92
N THR A 52 -44.63 -11.24 12.31
CA THR A 52 -44.04 -9.98 12.76
C THR A 52 -44.09 -8.90 11.68
N TYR A 53 -43.73 -9.23 10.44
CA TYR A 53 -43.75 -8.25 9.34
C TYR A 53 -45.16 -7.85 8.91
N ARG A 54 -46.17 -8.72 9.03
CA ARG A 54 -47.58 -8.33 8.83
C ARG A 54 -48.02 -7.29 9.87
N THR A 55 -47.61 -7.50 11.13
CA THR A 55 -47.88 -6.56 12.21
C THR A 55 -47.15 -5.23 12.00
N LEU A 56 -45.86 -5.27 11.63
CA LEU A 56 -45.06 -4.06 11.38
C LEU A 56 -45.54 -3.24 10.17
N VAL A 57 -46.04 -3.90 9.12
CA VAL A 57 -46.45 -3.23 7.86
C VAL A 57 -47.91 -2.80 7.88
N GLY A 58 -48.79 -3.54 8.56
CA GLY A 58 -50.23 -3.31 8.45
C GLY A 58 -51.01 -3.40 9.75
N ASP A 59 -50.35 -3.38 10.91
CA ASP A 59 -50.97 -3.37 12.25
C ASP A 59 -51.90 -4.56 12.56
N VAL A 60 -51.87 -5.61 11.74
CA VAL A 60 -52.67 -6.83 11.94
C VAL A 60 -51.83 -8.09 11.79
N GLU A 61 -51.87 -8.94 12.82
CA GLU A 61 -51.27 -10.28 12.79
C GLU A 61 -52.17 -11.28 12.03
N TYR A 62 -53.48 -11.13 12.14
CA TYR A 62 -54.48 -12.01 11.54
C TYR A 62 -55.79 -11.24 11.26
N LEU A 63 -56.36 -11.45 10.07
CA LEU A 63 -57.70 -10.96 9.73
C LEU A 63 -58.66 -12.15 9.76
N ASP A 64 -59.74 -12.06 10.55
CA ASP A 64 -60.79 -13.08 10.58
C ASP A 64 -61.95 -12.71 9.65
N TRP A 65 -62.11 -13.52 8.60
CA TRP A 65 -63.20 -13.42 7.62
C TRP A 65 -64.26 -14.53 7.80
N LYS A 66 -64.19 -15.35 8.86
CA LYS A 66 -65.19 -16.40 9.14
C LYS A 66 -66.52 -15.79 9.61
N GLY A 67 -67.63 -16.36 9.13
CA GLY A 67 -68.98 -15.98 9.55
C GLY A 67 -69.54 -14.71 8.89
N ARG A 68 -68.80 -14.11 7.95
CA ARG A 68 -69.22 -12.91 7.21
C ARG A 68 -69.92 -13.27 5.89
N PRO A 69 -70.78 -12.39 5.34
CA PRO A 69 -71.31 -12.53 3.97
C PRO A 69 -70.18 -12.70 2.95
N ARG A 70 -70.45 -13.44 1.87
CA ARG A 70 -69.42 -13.80 0.88
C ARG A 70 -68.69 -12.60 0.29
N GLU A 71 -69.41 -11.53 -0.02
CA GLU A 71 -68.82 -10.28 -0.54
C GLU A 71 -67.83 -9.64 0.45
N GLU A 72 -68.20 -9.55 1.73
CA GLU A 72 -67.31 -9.02 2.77
C GLU A 72 -66.07 -9.90 2.98
N ALA A 73 -66.25 -11.22 2.96
CA ALA A 73 -65.16 -12.17 3.09
C ALA A 73 -64.16 -12.06 1.92
N ASP A 74 -64.64 -11.86 0.69
CA ASP A 74 -63.81 -11.69 -0.50
C ASP A 74 -63.03 -10.35 -0.47
N ILE A 75 -63.63 -9.26 0.02
CA ILE A 75 -62.95 -7.97 0.20
C ILE A 75 -61.83 -8.08 1.24
N ILE A 76 -62.14 -8.60 2.42
CA ILE A 76 -61.16 -8.75 3.52
C ILE A 76 -60.03 -9.70 3.10
N TYR A 77 -60.35 -10.75 2.34
CA TYR A 77 -59.34 -11.66 1.81
C TYR A 77 -58.40 -10.96 0.81
N ASN A 78 -58.92 -10.12 -0.08
CA ASN A 78 -58.09 -9.35 -1.02
C ASN A 78 -57.20 -8.33 -0.30
N ASP A 79 -57.71 -7.65 0.73
CA ASP A 79 -56.91 -6.72 1.53
C ASP A 79 -55.82 -7.45 2.32
N TYR A 80 -56.13 -8.61 2.90
CA TYR A 80 -55.15 -9.49 3.53
C TYR A 80 -54.05 -9.93 2.55
N GLN A 81 -54.40 -10.26 1.30
CA GLN A 81 -53.42 -10.64 0.27
C GLN A 81 -52.49 -9.49 -0.08
N LYS A 82 -53.02 -8.27 -0.27
CA LYS A 82 -52.20 -7.07 -0.54
C LYS A 82 -51.25 -6.77 0.62
N LEU A 83 -51.77 -6.75 1.85
CA LEU A 83 -50.99 -6.51 3.06
C LEU A 83 -49.91 -7.57 3.24
N SER A 84 -50.27 -8.85 3.11
CA SER A 84 -49.29 -9.93 3.20
C SER A 84 -48.24 -9.84 2.09
N GLY A 85 -48.59 -9.38 0.89
CA GLY A 85 -47.65 -9.13 -0.20
C GLY A 85 -46.58 -8.10 0.18
N LEU A 86 -46.98 -6.92 0.66
CA LEU A 86 -46.07 -5.87 1.12
C LEU A 86 -45.24 -6.30 2.34
N ALA A 87 -45.84 -7.06 3.27
CA ALA A 87 -45.11 -7.64 4.41
C ALA A 87 -43.99 -8.58 3.95
N PHE A 88 -44.26 -9.46 2.98
CA PHE A 88 -43.22 -10.32 2.40
C PHE A 88 -42.17 -9.52 1.62
N GLU A 89 -42.53 -8.43 0.94
CA GLU A 89 -41.56 -7.56 0.27
C GLU A 89 -40.55 -6.96 1.26
N ALA A 90 -41.04 -6.29 2.31
CA ALA A 90 -40.20 -5.74 3.37
C ALA A 90 -39.33 -6.81 4.05
N MET A 91 -39.92 -7.97 4.35
CA MET A 91 -39.22 -9.11 4.94
C MET A 91 -38.07 -9.58 4.05
N ASN A 92 -38.30 -9.74 2.75
CA ASN A 92 -37.27 -10.18 1.80
C ASN A 92 -36.15 -9.15 1.64
N THR A 93 -36.46 -7.86 1.68
CA THR A 93 -35.46 -6.79 1.67
C THR A 93 -34.53 -6.89 2.88
N VAL A 94 -35.07 -7.13 4.08
CA VAL A 94 -34.25 -7.31 5.28
C VAL A 94 -33.42 -8.59 5.22
N VAL A 95 -33.99 -9.71 4.75
CA VAL A 95 -33.21 -10.95 4.53
C VAL A 95 -32.04 -10.70 3.57
N SER A 96 -32.26 -9.96 2.48
CA SER A 96 -31.22 -9.60 1.51
C SER A 96 -30.13 -8.71 2.12
N MET A 97 -30.50 -7.64 2.86
CA MET A 97 -29.54 -6.76 3.54
C MET A 97 -28.69 -7.52 4.57
N ARG A 98 -29.30 -8.43 5.33
CA ARG A 98 -28.59 -9.29 6.28
C ARG A 98 -27.62 -10.24 5.58
N SER A 99 -28.03 -10.82 4.45
CA SER A 99 -27.16 -11.66 3.61
C SER A 99 -25.97 -10.87 3.06
N ARG A 100 -26.17 -9.61 2.63
CA ARG A 100 -25.05 -8.73 2.21
C ARG A 100 -24.03 -8.48 3.33
N LEU A 101 -24.46 -8.51 4.59
CA LEU A 101 -23.60 -8.40 5.78
C LEU A 101 -23.06 -9.75 6.27
N GLY A 102 -23.31 -10.85 5.56
CA GLY A 102 -22.90 -12.20 5.97
C GLY A 102 -23.61 -12.71 7.24
N LYS A 103 -24.75 -12.12 7.61
CA LYS A 103 -25.45 -12.47 8.87
C LYS A 103 -26.35 -13.69 8.68
N LEU A 104 -26.47 -14.45 9.76
CA LEU A 104 -27.44 -15.53 9.88
C LEU A 104 -28.87 -14.98 9.91
N THR A 105 -29.78 -15.63 9.19
CA THR A 105 -31.21 -15.29 9.19
C THR A 105 -32.06 -16.54 9.17
N VAL A 106 -33.00 -16.67 10.12
CA VAL A 106 -33.96 -17.76 10.19
C VAL A 106 -35.33 -17.24 9.79
N VAL A 107 -35.86 -17.73 8.67
CA VAL A 107 -37.13 -17.27 8.11
C VAL A 107 -38.29 -18.12 8.63
N ASP A 108 -39.13 -17.53 9.48
CA ASP A 108 -40.35 -18.16 10.01
C ASP A 108 -41.57 -17.86 9.14
N ALA A 109 -41.86 -18.80 8.24
CA ALA A 109 -43.13 -18.91 7.55
C ALA A 109 -43.44 -20.40 7.27
N THR A 110 -44.55 -20.69 6.61
CA THR A 110 -44.92 -22.10 6.32
C THR A 110 -44.10 -22.71 5.18
N HIS A 111 -43.68 -21.90 4.21
CA HIS A 111 -42.85 -22.29 3.05
C HIS A 111 -43.29 -23.59 2.37
N LEU A 112 -44.59 -23.78 2.15
CA LEU A 112 -45.13 -25.05 1.64
C LEU A 112 -44.91 -25.25 0.14
N GLN A 113 -44.76 -24.17 -0.62
CA GLN A 113 -44.60 -24.19 -2.08
C GLN A 113 -43.14 -23.93 -2.49
N PRO A 114 -42.63 -24.59 -3.56
CA PRO A 114 -41.27 -24.40 -4.06
C PRO A 114 -40.94 -22.95 -4.45
N GLU A 115 -41.90 -22.20 -5.01
CA GLU A 115 -41.68 -20.83 -5.48
C GLU A 115 -41.28 -19.88 -4.34
N TYR A 116 -41.86 -20.06 -3.15
CA TYR A 116 -41.51 -19.28 -1.97
C TYR A 116 -40.15 -19.66 -1.40
N ARG A 117 -39.68 -20.90 -1.59
CA ARG A 117 -38.38 -21.36 -1.12
C ARG A 117 -37.25 -20.93 -2.05
N ARG A 118 -37.49 -20.99 -3.37
CA ARG A 118 -36.52 -20.58 -4.42
C ARG A 118 -35.96 -19.18 -4.18
N LYS A 119 -36.79 -18.23 -3.78
CA LYS A 119 -36.37 -16.85 -3.50
C LYS A 119 -35.22 -16.76 -2.47
N TYR A 120 -35.27 -17.55 -1.40
CA TYR A 120 -34.22 -17.53 -0.38
C TYR A 120 -32.95 -18.26 -0.82
N ILE A 121 -33.09 -19.30 -1.64
CA ILE A 121 -31.96 -20.00 -2.28
C ILE A 121 -31.22 -19.01 -3.20
N GLU A 122 -31.95 -18.26 -4.02
CA GLU A 122 -31.38 -17.23 -4.89
C GLU A 122 -30.70 -16.09 -4.11
N ILE A 123 -31.32 -15.60 -3.03
CA ILE A 123 -30.72 -14.56 -2.17
C ILE A 123 -29.42 -15.08 -1.53
N ALA A 124 -29.43 -16.28 -0.95
CA ALA A 124 -28.25 -16.87 -0.32
C ALA A 124 -27.11 -17.08 -1.34
N ALA A 125 -27.43 -17.70 -2.49
CA ALA A 125 -26.48 -17.95 -3.57
C ALA A 125 -25.89 -16.64 -4.15
N GLY A 126 -26.72 -15.60 -4.32
CA GLY A 126 -26.28 -14.29 -4.80
C GLY A 126 -25.21 -13.65 -3.90
N HIS A 127 -25.23 -13.97 -2.60
CA HIS A 127 -24.32 -13.43 -1.59
C HIS A 127 -23.25 -14.43 -1.08
N ASP A 128 -23.04 -15.56 -1.74
CA ASP A 128 -22.06 -16.59 -1.34
C ASP A 128 -22.29 -17.14 0.07
N LEU A 129 -23.56 -17.32 0.44
CA LEU A 129 -23.96 -17.87 1.73
C LEU A 129 -24.74 -19.19 1.57
N PRO A 130 -24.67 -20.09 2.57
CA PRO A 130 -25.45 -21.31 2.53
C PRO A 130 -26.95 -21.04 2.78
N CYS A 131 -27.80 -21.82 2.11
CA CYS A 131 -29.23 -21.89 2.34
C CYS A 131 -29.61 -23.28 2.88
N VAL A 132 -30.20 -23.32 4.07
CA VAL A 132 -30.51 -24.54 4.80
C VAL A 132 -32.02 -24.69 4.99
N ALA A 133 -32.57 -25.86 4.67
CA ALA A 133 -33.97 -26.18 4.94
C ALA A 133 -34.12 -26.96 6.25
N TRP A 134 -34.94 -26.44 7.18
CA TRP A 134 -35.37 -27.17 8.37
C TRP A 134 -36.81 -27.60 8.21
N VAL A 135 -37.01 -28.91 8.03
CA VAL A 135 -38.29 -29.50 7.69
C VAL A 135 -38.91 -30.12 8.93
N LEU A 136 -39.98 -29.51 9.45
CA LEU A 136 -40.69 -29.99 10.62
C LEU A 136 -41.78 -30.99 10.18
N ASP A 137 -41.43 -32.26 10.14
CA ASP A 137 -42.30 -33.36 9.70
C ASP A 137 -43.11 -33.96 10.86
N VAL A 138 -43.99 -33.15 11.43
CA VAL A 138 -44.85 -33.52 12.57
C VAL A 138 -46.13 -34.23 12.08
N PRO A 139 -46.58 -35.32 12.74
CA PRO A 139 -47.80 -36.05 12.33
C PRO A 139 -49.07 -35.18 12.32
N GLU A 140 -49.97 -35.42 11.35
CA GLU A 140 -51.23 -34.67 11.19
C GLU A 140 -52.07 -34.63 12.49
N GLN A 141 -52.13 -35.75 13.21
CA GLN A 141 -52.88 -35.85 14.47
C GLN A 141 -52.35 -34.87 15.53
N THR A 142 -51.03 -34.73 15.64
CA THR A 142 -50.37 -33.78 16.54
C THR A 142 -50.64 -32.34 16.13
N LEU A 143 -50.60 -32.03 14.83
CA LEU A 143 -50.92 -30.68 14.31
C LEU A 143 -52.35 -30.28 14.64
N LEU A 144 -53.31 -31.22 14.52
CA LEU A 144 -54.72 -31.00 14.84
C LEU A 144 -54.97 -30.91 16.35
N ALA A 145 -54.25 -31.68 17.16
CA ALA A 145 -54.31 -31.58 18.61
C ALA A 145 -53.80 -30.21 19.08
N ARG A 146 -52.67 -29.75 18.55
CA ARG A 146 -52.09 -28.42 18.83
C ARG A 146 -52.96 -27.26 18.35
N ASP A 147 -53.72 -27.43 17.25
CA ASP A 147 -54.65 -26.39 16.77
C ASP A 147 -55.81 -26.15 17.75
N LYS A 148 -56.29 -27.22 18.42
CA LYS A 148 -57.42 -27.15 19.37
C LYS A 148 -57.09 -26.38 20.65
N THR A 149 -55.83 -26.39 21.06
CA THR A 149 -55.35 -25.78 22.31
C THR A 149 -54.76 -24.38 22.10
N ARG A 150 -54.78 -23.86 20.86
CA ARG A 150 -54.25 -22.54 20.51
C ARG A 150 -55.29 -21.46 20.84
N GLU A 151 -54.86 -20.33 21.41
CA GLU A 151 -55.75 -19.18 21.69
C GLU A 151 -56.55 -18.74 20.46
N GLN A 152 -55.91 -18.79 19.27
CA GLN A 152 -56.55 -18.53 17.98
C GLN A 152 -56.35 -19.71 17.02
N PRO A 153 -57.32 -20.67 16.94
CA PRO A 153 -57.23 -21.83 16.06
C PRO A 153 -57.23 -21.46 14.57
N ARG A 154 -56.33 -22.08 13.79
CA ARG A 154 -56.25 -21.81 12.34
C ARG A 154 -57.34 -22.57 11.56
N GLY A 155 -57.87 -23.65 12.11
CA GLY A 155 -59.02 -24.39 11.60
C GLY A 155 -58.66 -25.70 10.91
N ARG A 156 -59.41 -26.76 11.23
CA ARG A 156 -59.18 -28.16 10.80
C ARG A 156 -58.96 -28.31 9.29
N GLN A 157 -59.79 -27.69 8.45
CA GLN A 157 -59.70 -27.82 6.99
C GLN A 157 -58.42 -27.16 6.43
N ARG A 158 -58.01 -26.02 6.98
CA ARG A 158 -56.77 -25.33 6.60
C ARG A 158 -55.55 -26.16 6.98
N VAL A 159 -55.51 -26.70 8.21
CA VAL A 159 -54.40 -27.55 8.68
C VAL A 159 -54.27 -28.82 7.82
N LYS A 160 -55.38 -29.49 7.48
CA LYS A 160 -55.38 -30.66 6.58
C LYS A 160 -54.91 -30.33 5.17
N SER A 161 -55.36 -29.21 4.62
CA SER A 161 -54.93 -28.72 3.30
C SER A 161 -53.42 -28.45 3.29
N GLN A 162 -52.91 -27.73 4.29
CA GLN A 162 -51.49 -27.45 4.45
C GLN A 162 -50.65 -28.71 4.63
N TYR A 163 -51.11 -29.69 5.40
CA TYR A 163 -50.42 -30.97 5.58
C TYR A 163 -50.36 -31.77 4.26
N SER A 164 -51.46 -31.82 3.51
CA SER A 164 -51.50 -32.46 2.19
C SER A 164 -50.60 -31.77 1.16
N GLN A 165 -50.48 -30.44 1.25
CA GLN A 165 -49.58 -29.65 0.41
C GLN A 165 -48.11 -29.89 0.79
N PHE A 166 -47.81 -29.89 2.09
CA PHE A 166 -46.49 -30.19 2.65
C PHE A 166 -45.98 -31.56 2.20
N LYS A 167 -46.77 -32.63 2.38
CA LYS A 167 -46.36 -33.99 1.98
C LYS A 167 -46.12 -34.12 0.47
N ARG A 168 -46.83 -33.35 -0.36
CA ARG A 168 -46.59 -33.29 -1.81
C ARG A 168 -45.28 -32.58 -2.14
N SER A 169 -45.00 -31.43 -1.51
CA SER A 169 -43.80 -30.64 -1.80
C SER A 169 -42.50 -31.26 -1.27
N LEU A 170 -42.57 -32.10 -0.23
CA LEU A 170 -41.41 -32.83 0.29
C LEU A 170 -40.68 -33.70 -0.74
N ARG A 171 -41.40 -34.23 -1.76
CA ARG A 171 -40.82 -35.14 -2.75
C ARG A 171 -39.74 -34.48 -3.62
N GLY A 172 -39.87 -33.18 -3.89
CA GLY A 172 -38.95 -32.42 -4.73
C GLY A 172 -37.88 -31.64 -3.94
N LEU A 173 -37.95 -31.61 -2.61
CA LEU A 173 -37.13 -30.70 -1.79
C LEU A 173 -35.62 -30.89 -1.97
N ARG A 174 -35.16 -32.11 -2.27
CA ARG A 174 -33.75 -32.42 -2.52
C ARG A 174 -33.20 -31.81 -3.81
N GLU A 175 -34.08 -31.53 -4.78
CA GLU A 175 -33.71 -31.02 -6.10
C GLU A 175 -33.81 -29.49 -6.18
N GLU A 176 -34.27 -28.83 -5.11
CA GLU A 176 -34.53 -27.39 -5.10
C GLU A 176 -33.27 -26.52 -4.94
N GLY A 177 -32.13 -27.10 -4.55
CA GLY A 177 -30.85 -26.40 -4.45
C GLY A 177 -30.49 -25.88 -3.04
N PHE A 178 -31.08 -26.45 -1.98
CA PHE A 178 -30.59 -26.22 -0.61
C PHE A 178 -29.23 -26.89 -0.39
N ASP A 179 -28.29 -26.21 0.26
CA ASP A 179 -26.99 -26.78 0.63
C ASP A 179 -27.14 -27.92 1.64
N PHE A 180 -28.04 -27.74 2.61
CA PHE A 180 -28.34 -28.74 3.63
C PHE A 180 -29.84 -28.82 3.89
N THR A 181 -30.34 -30.03 4.10
CA THR A 181 -31.74 -30.28 4.48
C THR A 181 -31.81 -31.16 5.72
N TYR A 182 -32.46 -30.67 6.77
CA TYR A 182 -32.66 -31.40 8.02
C TYR A 182 -34.15 -31.70 8.22
N MET A 183 -34.51 -32.98 8.20
CA MET A 183 -35.83 -33.45 8.66
C MET A 183 -35.85 -33.60 10.18
N LEU A 184 -36.81 -32.94 10.82
CA LEU A 184 -37.07 -32.94 12.26
C LEU A 184 -38.46 -33.55 12.50
N LYS A 185 -38.54 -34.78 13.01
CA LYS A 185 -39.84 -35.40 13.38
C LYS A 185 -40.21 -35.02 14.81
N GLU A 186 -39.21 -34.95 15.68
CA GLU A 186 -39.31 -34.47 17.07
C GLU A 186 -38.38 -33.27 17.29
N PRO A 187 -38.77 -32.04 16.87
CA PRO A 187 -37.93 -30.86 16.98
C PRO A 187 -37.48 -30.57 18.43
N GLU A 188 -38.30 -30.97 19.41
CA GLU A 188 -38.01 -30.78 20.83
C GLU A 188 -36.81 -31.61 21.31
N ALA A 189 -36.54 -32.76 20.68
CA ALA A 189 -35.46 -33.68 21.07
C ALA A 189 -34.09 -33.36 20.45
N VAL A 190 -34.02 -32.36 19.56
CA VAL A 190 -32.81 -32.01 18.79
C VAL A 190 -32.01 -30.92 19.49
N GLN A 191 -30.70 -31.15 19.65
CA GLN A 191 -29.75 -30.16 20.17
C GLN A 191 -29.12 -29.37 19.01
N PHE A 192 -29.02 -28.06 19.17
CA PHE A 192 -28.40 -27.17 18.18
C PHE A 192 -27.11 -26.58 18.74
N VAL A 193 -26.06 -26.55 17.93
CA VAL A 193 -24.74 -26.02 18.33
C VAL A 193 -24.29 -24.96 17.33
N ARG A 194 -24.08 -23.74 17.81
CA ARG A 194 -23.57 -22.63 17.00
C ARG A 194 -22.11 -22.91 16.63
N ARG A 195 -21.77 -22.82 15.35
CA ARG A 195 -20.39 -22.93 14.88
C ARG A 195 -19.80 -21.55 14.64
N ASP A 196 -18.53 -21.41 14.98
CA ASP A 196 -17.73 -20.27 14.56
C ASP A 196 -17.45 -20.33 13.05
N ASN A 197 -17.07 -19.19 12.49
CA ASN A 197 -16.64 -19.15 11.10
C ASN A 197 -15.26 -19.83 10.99
N PRO A 198 -15.13 -20.94 10.24
CA PRO A 198 -13.87 -21.68 10.13
C PRO A 198 -12.75 -20.88 9.44
N LEU A 199 -13.10 -19.78 8.76
CA LEU A 199 -12.14 -18.88 8.12
C LEU A 199 -11.52 -17.90 9.12
N LEU A 200 -12.13 -17.70 10.30
CA LEU A 200 -11.60 -16.82 11.33
C LEU A 200 -10.55 -17.56 12.18
N ALA A 201 -9.44 -16.89 12.43
CA ALA A 201 -8.39 -17.38 13.33
C ALA A 201 -7.82 -16.23 14.15
N ASP A 202 -7.30 -16.54 15.34
CA ASP A 202 -6.65 -15.54 16.19
C ASP A 202 -5.16 -15.41 15.85
N ILE A 203 -4.65 -14.18 15.87
CA ILE A 203 -3.23 -13.87 15.61
C ILE A 203 -2.33 -14.38 16.73
N GLY A 204 -2.84 -14.48 17.97
CA GLY A 204 -2.07 -14.86 19.14
C GLY A 204 -0.85 -13.95 19.35
N ALA A 205 0.29 -14.58 19.62
CA ALA A 205 1.57 -13.90 19.79
C ALA A 205 2.12 -13.24 18.51
N GLY A 206 1.58 -13.58 17.34
CA GLY A 206 2.06 -13.12 16.03
C GLY A 206 2.05 -14.26 15.02
N ILE A 207 2.12 -13.90 13.75
CA ILE A 207 2.10 -14.85 12.63
C ILE A 207 3.18 -14.51 11.61
N ASP A 208 3.70 -15.53 10.94
CA ASP A 208 4.64 -15.38 9.84
C ASP A 208 4.03 -16.04 8.60
N VAL A 209 3.73 -15.23 7.58
CA VAL A 209 3.04 -15.65 6.35
C VAL A 209 4.07 -15.88 5.25
N ILE A 210 4.22 -17.11 4.77
CA ILE A 210 5.17 -17.51 3.72
C ILE A 210 4.47 -17.54 2.36
N GLY A 211 5.14 -17.01 1.33
CA GLY A 211 4.74 -17.02 -0.07
C GLY A 211 4.72 -18.41 -0.72
N ASP A 212 4.62 -18.44 -2.05
CA ASP A 212 4.55 -19.68 -2.84
C ASP A 212 5.91 -20.41 -2.79
N ILE A 213 5.93 -21.58 -2.14
CA ILE A 213 7.17 -22.33 -1.87
C ILE A 213 7.55 -23.21 -3.06
N HIS A 214 6.55 -23.80 -3.73
CA HIS A 214 6.74 -24.64 -4.89
C HIS A 214 7.83 -25.71 -4.72
N GLY A 215 7.84 -26.43 -3.58
CA GLY A 215 8.82 -27.48 -3.34
C GLY A 215 10.28 -27.02 -3.17
N CYS A 216 10.54 -25.72 -3.03
CA CYS A 216 11.85 -25.15 -2.63
C CYS A 216 12.07 -25.36 -1.12
N TYR A 217 12.18 -26.62 -0.71
CA TYR A 217 12.17 -27.04 0.69
C TYR A 217 13.39 -26.53 1.47
N ASP A 218 14.57 -26.52 0.84
CA ASP A 218 15.80 -26.11 1.51
C ASP A 218 15.78 -24.60 1.79
N GLU A 219 15.34 -23.79 0.83
CA GLU A 219 15.08 -22.34 1.02
C GLU A 219 14.02 -22.08 2.10
N MET A 220 12.98 -22.93 2.19
CA MET A 220 11.97 -22.83 3.25
C MET A 220 12.60 -23.07 4.63
N LEU A 221 13.47 -24.07 4.79
CA LEU A 221 14.14 -24.32 6.06
C LEU A 221 15.10 -23.18 6.44
N GLU A 222 15.84 -22.63 5.48
CA GLU A 222 16.68 -21.45 5.69
C GLU A 222 15.85 -20.24 6.14
N LEU A 223 14.71 -19.98 5.47
CA LEU A 223 13.81 -18.89 5.82
C LEU A 223 13.22 -19.07 7.23
N LEU A 224 12.85 -20.30 7.61
CA LEU A 224 12.39 -20.61 8.97
C LEU A 224 13.49 -20.32 10.00
N GLY A 225 14.76 -20.59 9.68
CA GLY A 225 15.91 -20.24 10.52
C GLY A 225 16.04 -18.73 10.73
N GLU A 226 15.98 -17.94 9.64
CA GLU A 226 16.01 -16.46 9.70
C GLU A 226 14.81 -15.88 10.47
N LEU A 227 13.66 -16.54 10.40
CA LEU A 227 12.46 -16.18 11.17
C LEU A 227 12.55 -16.60 12.65
N GLY A 228 13.56 -17.38 13.04
CA GLY A 228 13.80 -17.83 14.42
C GLY A 228 13.04 -19.09 14.82
N TYR A 229 12.57 -19.90 13.86
CA TYR A 229 11.99 -21.22 14.15
C TYR A 229 13.08 -22.26 14.32
N ALA A 230 12.89 -23.17 15.27
CA ALA A 230 13.79 -24.30 15.49
C ALA A 230 13.01 -25.60 15.62
N ALA A 231 13.58 -26.70 15.14
CA ALA A 231 13.01 -28.03 15.27
C ALA A 231 13.06 -28.50 16.74
N ASP A 232 11.94 -29.00 17.25
CA ASP A 232 11.87 -29.72 18.52
C ASP A 232 12.33 -31.19 18.38
N GLU A 233 12.32 -31.95 19.48
CA GLU A 233 12.69 -33.38 19.49
C GLU A 233 11.83 -34.25 18.56
N ALA A 234 10.61 -33.80 18.24
CA ALA A 234 9.71 -34.46 17.30
C ALA A 234 9.93 -34.00 15.85
N GLY A 235 10.86 -33.06 15.61
CA GLY A 235 11.12 -32.48 14.29
C GLY A 235 10.06 -31.47 13.83
N LEU A 236 9.26 -30.91 14.76
CA LEU A 236 8.33 -29.82 14.49
C LEU A 236 9.03 -28.48 14.73
N TYR A 237 9.01 -27.61 13.74
CA TYR A 237 9.59 -26.27 13.81
C TYR A 237 8.66 -25.35 14.60
N ARG A 238 9.14 -24.85 15.74
CA ARG A 238 8.41 -23.98 16.65
C ARG A 238 9.16 -22.68 16.84
N HIS A 239 8.42 -21.57 16.83
CA HIS A 239 8.96 -20.28 17.22
C HIS A 239 8.94 -20.13 18.75
N PRO A 240 10.04 -19.72 19.41
CA PRO A 240 10.10 -19.59 20.87
C PRO A 240 9.02 -18.68 21.48
N ALA A 241 8.61 -17.64 20.74
CA ALA A 241 7.51 -16.75 21.15
C ALA A 241 6.09 -17.30 20.89
N GLY A 242 5.94 -18.53 20.39
CA GLY A 242 4.64 -19.14 20.12
C GLY A 242 3.90 -18.58 18.90
N ARG A 243 4.64 -18.10 17.89
CA ARG A 243 4.07 -17.59 16.64
C ARG A 243 3.48 -18.73 15.80
N THR A 244 2.47 -18.41 14.99
CA THR A 244 1.85 -19.37 14.06
C THR A 244 2.40 -19.20 12.66
N LEU A 245 2.81 -20.31 12.04
CA LEU A 245 3.26 -20.33 10.66
C LEU A 245 2.07 -20.40 9.70
N VAL A 246 2.06 -19.59 8.65
CA VAL A 246 0.96 -19.59 7.67
C VAL A 246 1.51 -19.61 6.26
N SER A 247 0.99 -20.48 5.38
CA SER A 247 1.30 -20.46 3.95
C SER A 247 0.15 -19.87 3.15
N VAL A 248 0.47 -19.07 2.13
CA VAL A 248 -0.49 -18.60 1.11
C VAL A 248 -0.90 -19.68 0.11
N GLY A 249 -0.45 -20.93 0.28
CA GLY A 249 -0.71 -22.04 -0.62
C GLY A 249 0.50 -22.40 -1.48
N ASP A 250 0.28 -23.26 -2.48
CA ASP A 250 1.31 -23.68 -3.46
C ASP A 250 2.64 -24.10 -2.82
N VAL A 251 2.54 -24.90 -1.76
CA VAL A 251 3.73 -25.43 -1.06
C VAL A 251 4.47 -26.49 -1.89
N MET A 252 3.87 -26.94 -2.99
CA MET A 252 4.29 -28.06 -3.83
C MET A 252 4.35 -27.68 -5.32
N SER A 253 4.77 -28.64 -6.15
CA SER A 253 4.92 -28.54 -7.59
C SER A 253 6.08 -27.64 -8.02
N ARG A 254 6.60 -27.85 -9.24
CA ARG A 254 7.75 -27.13 -9.85
C ARG A 254 9.11 -27.43 -9.24
N GLY A 255 9.31 -27.18 -7.95
CA GLY A 255 10.61 -27.35 -7.32
C GLY A 255 10.96 -28.81 -7.01
N PRO A 256 12.16 -29.04 -6.46
CA PRO A 256 12.80 -30.35 -6.40
C PRO A 256 12.33 -31.26 -5.26
N ARG A 257 11.65 -30.72 -4.23
CA ARG A 257 11.29 -31.45 -3.00
C ARG A 257 9.84 -31.19 -2.59
N SER A 258 8.91 -31.52 -3.49
CA SER A 258 7.49 -31.21 -3.31
C SER A 258 6.85 -32.04 -2.19
N LEU A 259 7.13 -33.35 -2.14
CA LEU A 259 6.58 -34.29 -1.18
C LEU A 259 7.07 -33.98 0.24
N ASP A 260 8.35 -33.66 0.41
CA ASP A 260 8.91 -33.22 1.71
C ASP A 260 8.19 -31.99 2.24
N THR A 261 7.94 -31.01 1.37
CA THR A 261 7.23 -29.79 1.74
C THR A 261 5.78 -30.09 2.13
N MET A 262 5.08 -30.95 1.39
CA MET A 262 3.72 -31.37 1.73
C MET A 262 3.64 -32.10 3.08
N ILE A 263 4.57 -33.03 3.34
CA ILE A 263 4.66 -33.77 4.61
C ILE A 263 4.95 -32.81 5.76
N PHE A 264 5.86 -31.85 5.56
CA PHE A 264 6.15 -30.80 6.55
C PHE A 264 4.87 -30.06 6.95
N TRP A 265 4.16 -29.48 5.99
CA TRP A 265 2.97 -28.68 6.29
C TRP A 265 1.86 -29.51 6.91
N LYS A 266 1.68 -30.76 6.47
CA LYS A 266 0.71 -31.68 7.08
C LYS A 266 0.99 -31.92 8.57
N ARG A 267 2.25 -32.24 8.91
CA ARG A 267 2.66 -32.51 10.30
C ARG A 267 2.48 -31.29 11.19
N HIS A 268 2.82 -30.10 10.70
CA HIS A 268 2.68 -28.85 11.46
C HIS A 268 1.21 -28.40 11.59
N PHE A 269 0.38 -28.68 10.58
CA PHE A 269 -1.05 -28.45 10.64
C PHE A 269 -1.73 -29.36 11.67
N ASP A 270 -1.43 -30.67 11.66
CA ASP A 270 -1.97 -31.63 12.62
C ASP A 270 -1.56 -31.28 14.07
N ALA A 271 -0.36 -30.73 14.25
CA ALA A 271 0.13 -30.24 15.52
C ALA A 271 -0.47 -28.89 15.96
N GLY A 272 -1.30 -28.25 15.13
CA GLY A 272 -1.97 -26.99 15.43
C GLY A 272 -1.07 -25.74 15.47
N ILE A 273 0.15 -25.84 14.92
CA ILE A 273 1.16 -24.75 14.91
C ILE A 273 1.33 -24.09 13.55
N ALA A 274 0.71 -24.64 12.51
CA ALA A 274 0.70 -24.07 11.17
C ALA A 274 -0.68 -24.08 10.55
N ARG A 275 -0.91 -23.17 9.61
CA ARG A 275 -2.11 -23.07 8.79
C ARG A 275 -1.74 -22.94 7.31
N MET A 276 -2.57 -23.46 6.43
CA MET A 276 -2.38 -23.36 4.99
C MET A 276 -3.74 -23.07 4.36
N ILE A 277 -3.74 -22.23 3.33
CA ILE A 277 -4.93 -21.97 2.50
C ILE A 277 -4.88 -22.76 1.20
N ASP A 278 -6.03 -22.85 0.55
CA ASP A 278 -6.21 -23.50 -0.74
C ASP A 278 -5.55 -22.70 -1.87
N SER A 279 -5.09 -23.41 -2.90
CA SER A 279 -4.34 -22.86 -4.03
C SER A 279 -4.63 -23.60 -5.34
N ASN A 280 -4.20 -23.07 -6.47
CA ASN A 280 -4.45 -23.69 -7.77
C ASN A 280 -3.70 -25.02 -7.93
N HIS A 281 -2.41 -25.11 -7.56
CA HIS A 281 -1.68 -26.38 -7.65
C HIS A 281 -2.18 -27.36 -6.58
N GLY A 282 -2.42 -26.90 -5.35
CA GLY A 282 -3.00 -27.71 -4.28
C GLY A 282 -4.33 -28.38 -4.70
N TRP A 283 -5.26 -27.62 -5.27
CA TRP A 283 -6.52 -28.14 -5.80
C TRP A 283 -6.33 -29.15 -6.94
N LYS A 284 -5.39 -28.87 -7.86
CA LYS A 284 -5.08 -29.77 -9.00
C LYS A 284 -4.53 -31.11 -8.52
N ILE A 285 -3.61 -31.09 -7.55
CA ILE A 285 -3.03 -32.29 -6.94
C ILE A 285 -4.06 -33.07 -6.12
N ALA A 286 -4.93 -32.39 -5.34
CA ALA A 286 -6.03 -33.04 -4.63
C ALA A 286 -6.96 -33.83 -5.57
N ARG A 287 -7.24 -33.29 -6.77
CA ARG A 287 -8.03 -33.98 -7.80
C ARG A 287 -7.29 -35.18 -8.39
N TYR A 288 -5.99 -35.05 -8.64
CA TYR A 288 -5.13 -36.15 -9.10
C TYR A 288 -5.13 -37.30 -8.08
N LEU A 289 -4.91 -37.00 -6.80
CA LEU A 289 -4.95 -37.98 -5.70
C LEU A 289 -6.36 -38.60 -5.50
N SER A 290 -7.41 -37.91 -5.94
CA SER A 290 -8.78 -38.44 -5.97
C SER A 290 -9.04 -39.39 -7.15
N GLY A 291 -8.04 -39.70 -7.97
CA GLY A 291 -8.16 -40.56 -9.15
C GLY A 291 -8.85 -39.90 -10.35
N ARG A 292 -8.99 -38.57 -10.36
CA ARG A 292 -9.53 -37.86 -11.52
C ARG A 292 -8.47 -37.77 -12.62
N ASN A 293 -8.91 -37.80 -13.87
CA ASN A 293 -8.02 -37.56 -15.01
C ASN A 293 -7.65 -36.07 -15.05
N VAL A 294 -6.38 -35.75 -14.79
CA VAL A 294 -5.81 -34.40 -14.72
C VAL A 294 -4.48 -34.41 -15.48
N THR A 295 -4.28 -33.42 -16.35
CA THR A 295 -2.99 -33.22 -17.03
C THR A 295 -2.00 -32.60 -16.05
N LEU A 296 -1.01 -33.37 -15.61
CA LEU A 296 0.13 -32.85 -14.83
C LEU A 296 1.12 -32.20 -15.80
N SER A 297 1.48 -30.95 -15.53
CA SER A 297 2.38 -30.15 -16.36
C SER A 297 2.98 -29.02 -15.51
N HIS A 298 4.02 -28.36 -16.04
CA HIS A 298 4.71 -27.26 -15.35
C HIS A 298 5.15 -27.66 -13.94
N GLY A 299 5.76 -28.84 -13.81
CA GLY A 299 6.34 -29.34 -12.56
C GLY A 299 5.38 -30.03 -11.60
N ASP A 300 4.10 -30.22 -11.96
CA ASP A 300 3.20 -31.09 -11.20
C ASP A 300 3.58 -32.58 -11.33
N GLU A 301 4.24 -32.93 -12.44
CA GLU A 301 4.78 -34.26 -12.72
C GLU A 301 5.83 -34.72 -11.69
N ASN A 302 6.51 -33.78 -11.04
CA ASN A 302 7.50 -34.06 -9.99
C ASN A 302 6.85 -34.76 -8.79
N ILE A 303 5.64 -34.34 -8.40
CA ILE A 303 4.90 -34.98 -7.30
C ILE A 303 4.56 -36.43 -7.64
N ALA A 304 4.15 -36.70 -8.88
CA ALA A 304 3.87 -38.07 -9.32
C ALA A 304 5.15 -38.92 -9.42
N ALA A 305 6.31 -38.32 -9.67
CA ALA A 305 7.60 -39.01 -9.62
C ALA A 305 8.02 -39.32 -8.17
N GLU A 306 7.98 -38.32 -7.27
CA GLU A 306 8.33 -38.48 -5.86
C GLU A 306 7.42 -39.49 -5.14
N LEU A 307 6.11 -39.49 -5.42
CA LEU A 307 5.19 -40.49 -4.86
C LEU A 307 5.45 -41.90 -5.37
N ARG A 308 5.97 -42.06 -6.61
CA ARG A 308 6.38 -43.38 -7.13
C ARG A 308 7.64 -43.86 -6.44
N LEU A 309 8.63 -42.99 -6.25
CA LEU A 309 9.84 -43.32 -5.50
C LEU A 309 9.51 -43.70 -4.04
N PHE A 310 8.63 -42.93 -3.38
CA PHE A 310 8.16 -43.27 -2.04
C PHE A 310 7.45 -44.63 -1.99
N GLU A 311 6.67 -44.97 -3.02
CA GLU A 311 6.01 -46.27 -3.15
C GLU A 311 7.01 -47.43 -3.34
N GLU A 312 8.09 -47.20 -4.09
CA GLU A 312 9.18 -48.16 -4.26
C GLU A 312 9.97 -48.38 -2.95
N GLU A 313 10.16 -47.33 -2.15
CA GLU A 313 10.93 -47.38 -0.89
C GLU A 313 10.14 -47.88 0.31
N ALA A 314 8.92 -47.37 0.51
CA ALA A 314 8.08 -47.61 1.68
C ALA A 314 6.97 -48.65 1.45
N GLY A 315 6.74 -49.05 0.20
CA GLY A 315 5.71 -50.00 -0.20
C GLY A 315 4.34 -49.38 -0.51
N ALA A 316 3.52 -50.13 -1.25
CA ALA A 316 2.24 -49.67 -1.78
C ALA A 316 1.21 -49.27 -0.71
N GLU A 317 1.19 -49.94 0.43
CA GLU A 317 0.24 -49.65 1.52
C GLU A 317 0.55 -48.30 2.18
N ALA A 318 1.83 -48.04 2.50
CA ALA A 318 2.27 -46.78 3.07
C ALA A 318 2.05 -45.62 2.09
N ALA A 319 2.33 -45.83 0.80
CA ALA A 319 2.07 -44.83 -0.24
C ALA A 319 0.57 -44.53 -0.39
N ALA A 320 -0.30 -45.54 -0.33
CA ALA A 320 -1.75 -45.34 -0.37
C ALA A 320 -2.26 -44.54 0.84
N ALA A 321 -1.75 -44.84 2.04
CA ALA A 321 -2.09 -44.08 3.25
C ALA A 321 -1.66 -42.61 3.13
N LEU A 322 -0.41 -42.36 2.72
CA LEU A 322 0.11 -41.00 2.53
C LEU A 322 -0.70 -40.23 1.46
N LYS A 323 -1.01 -40.87 0.32
CA LYS A 323 -1.84 -40.26 -0.74
C LYS A 323 -3.21 -39.86 -0.20
N GLU A 324 -3.85 -40.69 0.63
CA GLU A 324 -5.14 -40.37 1.25
C GLU A 324 -5.02 -39.21 2.25
N GLU A 325 -4.00 -39.22 3.11
CA GLU A 325 -3.76 -38.16 4.09
C GLU A 325 -3.53 -36.80 3.44
N LEU A 326 -2.65 -36.75 2.43
CA LEU A 326 -2.37 -35.54 1.67
C LEU A 326 -3.59 -35.06 0.89
N LYS A 327 -4.39 -35.97 0.32
CA LYS A 327 -5.65 -35.63 -0.35
C LYS A 327 -6.63 -34.96 0.61
N GLN A 328 -6.86 -35.53 1.78
CA GLN A 328 -7.76 -34.94 2.78
C GLN A 328 -7.26 -33.60 3.28
N PHE A 329 -5.94 -33.47 3.50
CA PHE A 329 -5.30 -32.22 3.88
C PHE A 329 -5.58 -31.10 2.88
N LEU A 330 -5.29 -31.34 1.59
CA LEU A 330 -5.51 -30.36 0.53
C LEU A 330 -7.00 -30.01 0.35
N LEU A 331 -7.90 -31.00 0.43
CA LEU A 331 -9.35 -30.77 0.32
C LEU A 331 -9.93 -30.00 1.52
N SER A 332 -9.26 -30.05 2.68
CA SER A 332 -9.68 -29.36 3.89
C SER A 332 -9.21 -27.90 3.98
N ALA A 333 -8.28 -27.50 3.12
CA ALA A 333 -7.71 -26.15 3.14
C ALA A 333 -8.81 -25.09 2.85
N PRO A 334 -8.94 -24.04 3.67
CA PRO A 334 -9.90 -22.96 3.43
C PRO A 334 -9.47 -22.08 2.24
N SER A 335 -10.43 -21.45 1.57
CA SER A 335 -10.14 -20.52 0.45
C SER A 335 -9.27 -19.33 0.84
N HIS A 336 -9.41 -18.88 2.08
CA HIS A 336 -8.66 -17.77 2.67
C HIS A 336 -8.77 -17.86 4.20
N LEU A 337 -7.92 -17.11 4.89
CA LEU A 337 -8.01 -16.93 6.34
C LEU A 337 -8.24 -15.45 6.67
N VAL A 338 -9.04 -15.20 7.71
CA VAL A 338 -9.29 -13.88 8.28
C VAL A 338 -8.75 -13.88 9.71
N MET A 339 -7.62 -13.23 9.89
CA MET A 339 -6.91 -13.17 11.16
C MET A 339 -7.43 -12.00 12.00
N CYS A 340 -7.79 -12.33 13.23
CA CYS A 340 -8.38 -11.41 14.20
C CYS A 340 -7.46 -11.23 15.40
N ARG A 341 -7.59 -10.07 16.05
CA ARG A 341 -7.05 -9.81 17.39
C ARG A 341 -8.09 -9.03 18.17
N ASP A 342 -8.42 -9.50 19.37
CA ASP A 342 -9.46 -8.92 20.23
C ASP A 342 -10.82 -8.79 19.53
N GLY A 343 -11.18 -9.78 18.69
CA GLY A 343 -12.43 -9.78 17.92
C GLY A 343 -12.47 -8.82 16.72
N VAL A 344 -11.38 -8.09 16.44
CA VAL A 344 -11.26 -7.18 15.30
C VAL A 344 -10.48 -7.86 14.18
N ARG A 345 -11.04 -7.86 12.96
CA ARG A 345 -10.34 -8.35 11.75
C ARG A 345 -9.16 -7.42 11.45
N ARG A 346 -7.98 -7.99 11.24
CA ARG A 346 -6.75 -7.22 10.98
C ARG A 346 -6.11 -7.59 9.66
N LEU A 347 -6.12 -8.87 9.32
CA LEU A 347 -5.41 -9.41 8.17
C LEU A 347 -6.26 -10.46 7.46
N VAL A 348 -6.20 -10.48 6.13
CA VAL A 348 -6.75 -11.53 5.28
C VAL A 348 -5.61 -12.16 4.48
N ILE A 349 -5.61 -13.49 4.39
CA ILE A 349 -4.59 -14.26 3.66
C ILE A 349 -5.31 -15.06 2.58
N ALA A 350 -4.98 -14.81 1.32
CA ALA A 350 -5.56 -15.47 0.15
C ALA A 350 -4.43 -15.85 -0.84
N HIS A 351 -4.64 -16.86 -1.69
CA HIS A 351 -3.57 -17.33 -2.58
C HIS A 351 -3.34 -16.34 -3.73
N ALA A 352 -4.28 -16.21 -4.67
CA ALA A 352 -4.16 -15.27 -5.79
C ALA A 352 -4.80 -13.90 -5.54
N GLY A 353 -5.75 -13.81 -4.61
CA GLY A 353 -6.44 -12.57 -4.27
C GLY A 353 -7.85 -12.78 -3.72
N ILE A 354 -8.49 -11.70 -3.26
CA ILE A 354 -9.86 -11.75 -2.72
C ILE A 354 -10.55 -10.38 -2.80
N ARG A 355 -11.86 -10.36 -3.10
CA ARG A 355 -12.68 -9.14 -3.05
C ARG A 355 -13.21 -8.90 -1.64
N ASP A 356 -13.40 -7.64 -1.26
CA ASP A 356 -13.88 -7.25 0.07
C ASP A 356 -15.20 -7.94 0.45
N GLU A 357 -16.11 -8.09 -0.51
CA GLU A 357 -17.40 -8.78 -0.31
C GLU A 357 -17.28 -10.29 -0.08
N TYR A 358 -16.14 -10.91 -0.40
CA TYR A 358 -15.87 -12.33 -0.20
C TYR A 358 -15.18 -12.63 1.14
N ILE A 359 -14.65 -11.62 1.83
CA ILE A 359 -13.93 -11.79 3.10
C ILE A 359 -14.86 -12.44 4.14
N GLY A 360 -14.43 -13.59 4.66
CA GLY A 360 -15.16 -14.39 5.64
C GLY A 360 -16.29 -15.23 5.04
N ARG A 361 -16.37 -15.40 3.72
CA ARG A 361 -17.37 -16.25 3.03
C ARG A 361 -16.72 -17.42 2.32
N GLN A 362 -17.47 -18.51 2.17
CA GLN A 362 -16.98 -19.71 1.50
C GLN A 362 -18.03 -20.25 0.52
N SER A 363 -17.77 -20.06 -0.76
CA SER A 363 -18.54 -20.65 -1.86
C SER A 363 -17.56 -21.15 -2.93
N ARG A 364 -18.05 -21.93 -3.90
CA ARG A 364 -17.24 -22.34 -5.05
C ARG A 364 -16.70 -21.14 -5.82
N ARG A 365 -17.50 -20.08 -5.98
CA ARG A 365 -17.11 -18.83 -6.64
C ARG A 365 -15.96 -18.14 -5.89
N VAL A 366 -16.05 -18.06 -4.56
CA VAL A 366 -14.98 -17.48 -3.73
C VAL A 366 -13.71 -18.32 -3.80
N GLN A 367 -13.81 -19.65 -3.72
CA GLN A 367 -12.67 -20.56 -3.85
C GLN A 367 -11.97 -20.39 -5.20
N ASP A 368 -12.73 -20.38 -6.30
CA ASP A 368 -12.15 -20.24 -7.63
C ASP A 368 -11.48 -18.85 -7.79
N PHE A 369 -12.08 -17.78 -7.26
CA PHE A 369 -11.44 -16.46 -7.24
C PHE A 369 -10.13 -16.46 -6.41
N CYS A 370 -10.13 -17.09 -5.23
CA CYS A 370 -8.93 -17.16 -4.39
C CYS A 370 -7.82 -18.00 -5.02
N ARG A 371 -8.15 -19.03 -5.81
CA ARG A 371 -7.16 -19.88 -6.50
C ARG A 371 -6.54 -19.23 -7.73
N TYR A 372 -7.32 -18.48 -8.50
CA TYR A 372 -6.93 -18.05 -9.86
C TYR A 372 -6.86 -16.52 -10.03
N GLY A 373 -7.40 -15.75 -9.09
CA GLY A 373 -7.50 -14.30 -9.18
C GLY A 373 -8.62 -13.82 -10.11
N ASP A 374 -8.59 -12.55 -10.48
CA ASP A 374 -9.55 -11.92 -11.39
C ASP A 374 -9.00 -11.98 -12.82
N THR A 375 -9.60 -12.81 -13.69
CA THR A 375 -9.13 -13.05 -15.06
C THR A 375 -10.06 -12.44 -16.11
N ASP A 376 -9.54 -11.68 -17.06
CA ASP A 376 -10.24 -11.05 -18.20
C ASP A 376 -10.03 -11.83 -19.51
N GLY A 377 -10.44 -13.10 -19.53
CA GLY A 377 -10.22 -13.95 -20.69
C GLY A 377 -8.74 -14.31 -20.89
N MET A 378 -8.36 -14.61 -22.13
CA MET A 378 -7.01 -15.05 -22.51
C MET A 378 -6.35 -14.02 -23.44
N ASP A 379 -5.05 -13.84 -23.33
CA ASP A 379 -4.24 -13.06 -24.25
C ASP A 379 -4.01 -13.79 -25.59
N ALA A 380 -3.26 -13.16 -26.51
CA ALA A 380 -2.94 -13.73 -27.81
C ALA A 380 -2.10 -15.03 -27.74
N ALA A 381 -1.44 -15.30 -26.61
CA ALA A 381 -0.66 -16.49 -26.35
C ALA A 381 -1.47 -17.59 -25.61
N GLY A 382 -2.73 -17.31 -25.27
CA GLY A 382 -3.61 -18.23 -24.54
C GLY A 382 -3.40 -18.22 -23.02
N ALA A 383 -2.69 -17.23 -22.47
CA ALA A 383 -2.53 -17.05 -21.03
C ALA A 383 -3.63 -16.12 -20.46
N PRO A 384 -4.15 -16.37 -19.25
CA PRO A 384 -5.21 -15.55 -18.69
C PRO A 384 -4.73 -14.12 -18.41
N VAL A 385 -5.48 -13.12 -18.89
CA VAL A 385 -5.20 -11.70 -18.61
C VAL A 385 -5.63 -11.41 -17.17
N ARG A 386 -4.70 -11.11 -16.26
CA ARG A 386 -5.02 -10.83 -14.86
C ARG A 386 -5.41 -9.37 -14.66
N LYS A 387 -6.54 -9.12 -13.97
CA LYS A 387 -6.93 -7.78 -13.50
C LYS A 387 -6.28 -7.48 -12.16
N GLU A 388 -6.03 -6.19 -11.93
CA GLU A 388 -5.57 -5.68 -10.64
C GLU A 388 -6.75 -5.59 -9.66
N TRP A 389 -7.24 -6.73 -9.18
CA TRP A 389 -8.39 -6.82 -8.27
C TRP A 389 -8.24 -5.93 -7.02
N TYR A 390 -6.99 -5.74 -6.55
CA TYR A 390 -6.64 -4.90 -5.40
C TYR A 390 -6.95 -3.41 -5.61
N THR A 391 -7.19 -2.96 -6.85
CA THR A 391 -7.62 -1.58 -7.13
C THR A 391 -9.00 -1.27 -6.54
N GLY A 392 -9.87 -2.27 -6.39
CA GLY A 392 -11.20 -2.14 -5.80
C GLY A 392 -11.25 -2.38 -4.29
N HIS A 393 -10.12 -2.59 -3.63
CA HIS A 393 -10.05 -2.78 -2.19
C HIS A 393 -10.26 -1.45 -1.46
N GLU A 394 -11.24 -1.43 -0.56
CA GLU A 394 -11.65 -0.24 0.23
C GLU A 394 -11.76 -0.54 1.73
N SER A 395 -11.77 -1.82 2.11
CA SER A 395 -11.82 -2.26 3.50
C SER A 395 -10.50 -1.99 4.24
N GLY A 396 -10.54 -2.05 5.58
CA GLY A 396 -9.41 -1.65 6.43
C GLY A 396 -8.43 -2.78 6.75
N GLU A 397 -8.79 -4.01 6.40
CA GLU A 397 -7.99 -5.21 6.61
C GLU A 397 -6.80 -5.24 5.65
N LEU A 398 -5.61 -5.59 6.17
CA LEU A 398 -4.44 -5.86 5.31
C LEU A 398 -4.67 -7.18 4.56
N ILE A 399 -4.39 -7.24 3.25
CA ILE A 399 -4.52 -8.49 2.48
C ILE A 399 -3.15 -8.98 2.03
N ILE A 400 -2.72 -10.18 2.45
CA ILE A 400 -1.49 -10.82 1.98
C ILE A 400 -1.83 -11.92 0.96
N TRP A 401 -1.10 -11.93 -0.15
CA TRP A 401 -1.33 -12.84 -1.28
C TRP A 401 -0.05 -13.21 -2.05
N GLY A 402 -0.14 -14.23 -2.91
CA GLY A 402 0.91 -14.79 -3.76
C GLY A 402 0.46 -15.00 -5.22
N HIS A 403 0.83 -16.10 -5.87
CA HIS A 403 0.41 -16.52 -7.23
C HIS A 403 0.86 -15.64 -8.43
N ASP A 404 1.32 -14.43 -8.17
CA ASP A 404 1.79 -13.45 -9.16
C ASP A 404 3.25 -13.11 -8.88
N PRO A 405 4.21 -13.90 -9.41
CA PRO A 405 5.62 -13.74 -9.10
C PRO A 405 6.14 -12.35 -9.52
N ARG A 406 6.74 -11.64 -8.57
CA ARG A 406 7.37 -10.33 -8.77
C ARG A 406 8.76 -10.32 -8.15
N PRO A 407 9.73 -9.56 -8.68
CA PRO A 407 11.09 -9.58 -8.13
C PRO A 407 11.21 -9.00 -6.70
N TYR A 408 10.16 -8.37 -6.17
CA TYR A 408 10.11 -7.80 -4.83
C TYR A 408 8.68 -7.80 -4.27
N PRO A 409 8.52 -7.71 -2.94
CA PRO A 409 7.20 -7.62 -2.32
C PRO A 409 6.47 -6.35 -2.76
N ALA A 410 5.28 -6.49 -3.33
CA ALA A 410 4.51 -5.35 -3.83
C ALA A 410 3.44 -4.94 -2.80
N VAL A 411 3.55 -3.72 -2.29
CA VAL A 411 2.56 -3.13 -1.37
C VAL A 411 1.71 -2.10 -2.11
N VAL A 412 0.42 -2.39 -2.30
CA VAL A 412 -0.52 -1.51 -3.02
C VAL A 412 -1.88 -1.55 -2.33
N LYS A 413 -2.45 -0.38 -1.99
CA LYS A 413 -3.76 -0.23 -1.32
C LYS A 413 -3.96 -1.23 -0.17
N ASN A 414 -3.07 -1.25 0.82
CA ASN A 414 -3.17 -2.16 1.97
C ASN A 414 -3.24 -3.67 1.58
N THR A 415 -2.71 -4.02 0.42
CA THR A 415 -2.48 -5.40 -0.01
C THR A 415 -0.99 -5.62 -0.21
N ILE A 416 -0.50 -6.83 0.05
CA ILE A 416 0.89 -7.22 -0.02
C ILE A 416 1.00 -8.52 -0.84
N ASN A 417 1.72 -8.45 -1.95
CA ASN A 417 2.16 -9.65 -2.66
C ASN A 417 3.51 -10.12 -2.11
N ILE A 418 3.62 -11.38 -1.70
CA ILE A 418 4.84 -12.04 -1.21
C ILE A 418 5.30 -13.22 -2.07
N ASP A 419 4.83 -13.31 -3.32
CA ASP A 419 5.34 -14.27 -4.30
C ASP A 419 6.50 -13.64 -5.07
N GLN A 420 7.72 -14.01 -4.66
CA GLN A 420 8.95 -13.55 -5.30
C GLN A 420 9.53 -14.58 -6.29
N GLY A 421 8.74 -15.58 -6.68
CA GLY A 421 9.14 -16.55 -7.69
C GLY A 421 10.36 -17.37 -7.30
N ALA A 422 10.41 -17.89 -6.05
CA ALA A 422 11.52 -18.69 -5.54
C ALA A 422 11.94 -19.80 -6.53
N VAL A 423 10.97 -20.52 -7.08
CA VAL A 423 11.23 -21.62 -8.03
C VAL A 423 11.84 -21.16 -9.36
N PHE A 424 11.66 -19.88 -9.72
CA PHE A 424 12.21 -19.24 -10.92
C PHE A 424 13.56 -18.55 -10.66
N GLY A 425 14.22 -18.84 -9.53
CA GLY A 425 15.51 -18.24 -9.17
C GLY A 425 15.40 -16.88 -8.46
N GLY A 426 14.18 -16.47 -8.06
CA GLY A 426 13.92 -15.27 -7.28
C GLY A 426 14.22 -15.46 -5.79
N ALA A 427 13.24 -15.16 -4.93
CA ALA A 427 13.37 -15.34 -3.48
C ALA A 427 12.11 -15.97 -2.89
N LEU A 428 12.26 -16.70 -1.78
CA LEU A 428 11.16 -17.10 -0.93
C LEU A 428 11.02 -16.07 0.19
N THR A 429 9.83 -15.45 0.28
CA THR A 429 9.57 -14.35 1.20
C THR A 429 8.52 -14.71 2.23
N ALA A 430 8.74 -14.25 3.46
CA ALA A 430 7.77 -14.21 4.53
C ALA A 430 7.45 -12.78 4.96
N TYR A 431 6.22 -12.55 5.40
CA TYR A 431 5.79 -11.33 6.06
C TYR A 431 5.42 -11.58 7.53
N ARG A 432 6.03 -10.83 8.44
CA ARG A 432 5.83 -10.93 9.89
C ARG A 432 4.77 -9.94 10.36
N TYR A 433 3.78 -10.41 11.11
CA TYR A 433 2.76 -9.57 11.72
C TYR A 433 2.65 -9.83 13.22
N PRO A 434 2.61 -8.79 14.08
CA PRO A 434 2.32 -7.36 13.81
C PRO A 434 3.53 -6.48 13.47
N GLU A 435 4.73 -7.04 13.35
CA GLU A 435 5.98 -6.28 13.13
C GLU A 435 6.02 -5.53 11.79
N GLN A 436 5.30 -6.04 10.78
CA GLN A 436 5.25 -5.52 9.42
C GLN A 436 6.58 -5.58 8.69
N GLU A 437 7.32 -6.68 8.87
CA GLU A 437 8.65 -6.90 8.32
C GLU A 437 8.63 -7.99 7.24
N PHE A 438 9.44 -7.79 6.19
CA PHE A 438 9.72 -8.81 5.18
C PHE A 438 11.02 -9.52 5.52
N VAL A 439 11.01 -10.85 5.45
CA VAL A 439 12.20 -11.69 5.56
C VAL A 439 12.24 -12.57 4.32
N SER A 440 13.37 -12.59 3.60
CA SER A 440 13.48 -13.32 2.34
C SER A 440 14.79 -14.08 2.25
N VAL A 441 14.73 -15.29 1.68
CA VAL A 441 15.89 -16.10 1.31
C VAL A 441 15.93 -16.22 -0.20
N LYS A 442 17.09 -15.93 -0.80
CA LYS A 442 17.28 -16.06 -2.25
C LYS A 442 17.29 -17.53 -2.64
N ALA A 443 16.62 -17.86 -3.74
CA ALA A 443 16.67 -19.22 -4.28
C ALA A 443 18.10 -19.62 -4.65
N HIS A 444 18.46 -20.87 -4.38
CA HIS A 444 19.82 -21.36 -4.65
C HIS A 444 20.11 -21.41 -6.15
N ARG A 445 19.07 -21.60 -6.97
CA ARG A 445 19.10 -21.57 -8.44
C ARG A 445 17.70 -21.38 -9.02
N ASP A 446 17.61 -21.14 -10.33
CA ASP A 446 16.37 -21.29 -11.08
C ASP A 446 16.09 -22.79 -11.27
N TYR A 447 15.04 -23.31 -10.61
CA TYR A 447 14.65 -24.72 -10.70
C TYR A 447 13.70 -24.99 -11.87
N ALA A 448 12.99 -23.97 -12.35
CA ALA A 448 12.07 -24.09 -13.46
C ALA A 448 12.80 -24.05 -14.81
N GLU A 449 13.92 -23.33 -14.89
CA GLU A 449 14.73 -23.12 -16.10
C GLU A 449 13.88 -22.65 -17.31
N ASP A 450 12.79 -21.92 -17.02
CA ASP A 450 11.83 -21.45 -18.02
C ASP A 450 12.36 -20.17 -18.70
N PRO A 451 12.69 -20.20 -20.01
CA PRO A 451 13.22 -19.03 -20.71
C PRO A 451 12.21 -17.87 -20.86
N ASP A 452 10.93 -18.12 -20.55
CA ASP A 452 9.86 -17.12 -20.50
C ASP A 452 9.18 -17.07 -19.12
N SER A 453 9.95 -17.34 -18.06
CA SER A 453 9.44 -17.28 -16.69
C SER A 453 8.79 -15.92 -16.37
N PRO A 454 7.86 -15.86 -15.39
CA PRO A 454 7.23 -14.60 -14.99
C PRO A 454 8.24 -13.50 -14.65
N LEU A 455 9.35 -13.84 -13.97
CA LEU A 455 10.40 -12.88 -13.62
C LEU A 455 11.14 -12.35 -14.86
N ILE A 456 11.41 -13.21 -15.86
CA ILE A 456 12.04 -12.78 -17.12
C ILE A 456 11.09 -11.89 -17.93
N ARG A 457 9.81 -12.25 -18.03
CA ARG A 457 8.80 -11.41 -18.70
C ARG A 457 8.67 -10.05 -18.02
N TRP A 458 8.70 -10.05 -16.70
CA TRP A 458 8.70 -8.83 -15.90
C TRP A 458 9.93 -7.98 -16.21
N GLU A 459 11.13 -8.58 -16.26
CA GLU A 459 12.38 -7.87 -16.57
C GLU A 459 12.35 -7.24 -17.97
N ARG A 460 11.83 -7.96 -18.97
CA ARG A 460 11.63 -7.42 -20.33
C ARG A 460 10.67 -6.23 -20.36
N GLY A 461 9.65 -6.22 -19.50
CA GLY A 461 8.65 -5.16 -19.37
C GLY A 461 9.09 -3.97 -18.52
N ARG A 462 10.25 -4.04 -17.86
CA ARG A 462 10.70 -3.05 -16.87
C ARG A 462 10.77 -1.62 -17.42
N PHE A 463 11.18 -1.43 -18.67
CA PHE A 463 11.27 -0.12 -19.32
C PHE A 463 10.00 0.28 -20.07
N ALA A 464 8.88 -0.43 -19.87
CA ALA A 464 7.61 -0.02 -20.43
C ALA A 464 7.20 1.35 -19.86
N PRO A 465 6.62 2.24 -20.69
CA PRO A 465 6.20 3.56 -20.24
C PRO A 465 5.09 3.46 -19.19
N PRO A 466 5.03 4.39 -18.20
CA PRO A 466 3.98 4.40 -17.18
C PRO A 466 2.57 4.50 -17.77
N ASN A 467 1.59 3.82 -17.17
CA ASN A 467 0.20 3.95 -17.60
C ASN A 467 -0.41 5.27 -17.10
N LEU A 468 -0.31 6.32 -17.93
CA LEU A 468 -0.79 7.66 -17.59
C LEU A 468 -2.26 7.69 -17.17
N GLY A 469 -3.12 6.81 -17.73
CA GLY A 469 -4.53 6.73 -17.36
C GLY A 469 -4.76 6.46 -15.86
N LYS A 470 -3.82 5.77 -15.21
CA LYS A 470 -3.85 5.50 -13.76
C LYS A 470 -3.45 6.71 -12.91
N LEU A 471 -2.66 7.64 -13.46
CA LEU A 471 -2.03 8.74 -12.70
C LEU A 471 -2.76 10.08 -12.87
N VAL A 472 -3.29 10.37 -14.06
CA VAL A 472 -3.79 11.70 -14.44
C VAL A 472 -4.96 12.23 -13.61
N ASN A 473 -5.71 11.35 -12.94
CA ASN A 473 -6.85 11.72 -12.08
C ASN A 473 -6.47 11.91 -10.60
N GLY A 474 -5.17 11.84 -10.29
CA GLY A 474 -4.65 11.84 -8.92
C GLY A 474 -4.45 10.41 -8.41
N TYR A 475 -3.43 10.25 -7.57
CA TYR A 475 -3.00 8.97 -7.02
C TYR A 475 -2.24 9.18 -5.71
N SER A 476 -1.93 8.09 -5.03
CA SER A 476 -1.12 8.09 -3.83
C SER A 476 0.10 7.21 -3.98
N VAL A 477 1.20 7.60 -3.34
CA VAL A 477 2.43 6.82 -3.26
C VAL A 477 2.71 6.51 -1.79
N PHE A 478 2.93 5.25 -1.47
CA PHE A 478 3.40 4.86 -0.15
C PHE A 478 4.93 4.93 -0.09
N THR A 479 5.46 5.54 0.97
CA THR A 479 6.88 5.71 1.23
C THR A 479 7.21 5.23 2.65
N ASP A 480 8.36 4.59 2.84
CA ASP A 480 8.78 4.11 4.17
C ASP A 480 9.07 5.26 5.16
N ALA A 481 9.49 6.42 4.63
CA ALA A 481 9.85 7.58 5.44
C ALA A 481 8.63 8.34 5.98
N TYR A 482 7.62 8.58 5.13
CA TYR A 482 6.49 9.48 5.43
C TYR A 482 5.12 8.79 5.47
N GLY A 483 5.00 7.56 4.97
CA GLY A 483 3.73 6.88 4.75
C GLY A 483 3.12 7.27 3.41
N GLU A 484 1.80 7.43 3.36
CA GLU A 484 1.06 7.75 2.14
C GLU A 484 1.18 9.24 1.76
N VAL A 485 1.64 9.53 0.54
CA VAL A 485 1.67 10.86 -0.07
C VAL A 485 0.64 10.88 -1.20
N SER A 486 -0.42 11.67 -1.03
CA SER A 486 -1.49 11.82 -2.03
C SER A 486 -1.31 13.07 -2.88
N VAL A 487 -1.50 12.93 -4.20
CA VAL A 487 -1.28 13.98 -5.19
C VAL A 487 -2.54 14.21 -6.01
N ARG A 488 -2.92 15.48 -6.18
CA ARG A 488 -4.13 15.86 -6.93
C ARG A 488 -3.89 15.80 -8.44
N GLY A 489 -4.89 15.33 -9.19
CA GLY A 489 -4.79 15.14 -10.64
C GLY A 489 -4.40 16.39 -11.44
N ASP A 490 -4.84 17.59 -11.05
CA ASP A 490 -4.50 18.83 -11.78
C ASP A 490 -3.00 19.13 -11.78
N TYR A 491 -2.31 18.88 -10.66
CA TYR A 491 -0.85 19.05 -10.58
C TYR A 491 -0.11 17.92 -11.31
N VAL A 492 -0.65 16.70 -11.28
CA VAL A 492 -0.08 15.57 -12.02
C VAL A 492 -0.08 15.84 -13.52
N LYS A 493 -1.16 16.41 -14.07
CA LYS A 493 -1.22 16.78 -15.50
C LYS A 493 -0.11 17.76 -15.89
N SER A 494 0.17 18.76 -15.05
CA SER A 494 1.26 19.72 -15.26
C SER A 494 2.64 19.05 -15.21
N ALA A 495 2.84 18.11 -14.28
CA ALA A 495 4.07 17.33 -14.20
C ALA A 495 4.26 16.43 -15.43
N VAL A 496 3.20 15.73 -15.86
CA VAL A 496 3.21 14.89 -17.07
C VAL A 496 3.53 15.70 -18.31
N ASP A 497 2.93 16.88 -18.47
CA ASP A 497 3.23 17.78 -19.59
C ASP A 497 4.71 18.19 -19.61
N SER A 498 5.24 18.53 -18.44
CA SER A 498 6.65 18.91 -18.27
C SER A 498 7.60 17.77 -18.65
N VAL A 499 7.31 16.56 -18.17
CA VAL A 499 8.09 15.35 -18.42
C VAL A 499 8.01 14.91 -19.88
N SER A 500 6.86 15.10 -20.53
CA SER A 500 6.67 14.67 -21.93
C SER A 500 7.43 15.53 -22.94
N HIS A 501 7.74 16.80 -22.61
CA HIS A 501 8.29 17.76 -23.57
C HIS A 501 9.68 18.27 -23.24
N TYR A 502 10.08 18.33 -21.97
CA TYR A 502 11.23 19.14 -21.56
C TYR A 502 12.27 18.42 -20.70
N THR A 503 11.96 17.25 -20.13
CA THR A 503 12.91 16.53 -19.27
C THR A 503 13.88 15.66 -20.05
N VAL A 504 14.90 15.15 -19.35
CA VAL A 504 15.69 14.00 -19.82
C VAL A 504 14.79 12.77 -20.00
N PRO A 505 15.25 11.72 -20.71
CA PRO A 505 14.51 10.47 -20.84
C PRO A 505 14.06 9.92 -19.48
N LEU A 506 12.88 9.30 -19.44
CA LEU A 506 12.28 8.80 -18.20
C LEU A 506 13.23 7.85 -17.48
N GLU A 507 13.90 6.97 -18.21
CA GLU A 507 14.81 5.96 -17.68
C GLU A 507 15.98 6.57 -16.90
N GLU A 508 16.33 7.83 -17.19
CA GLU A 508 17.39 8.59 -16.54
C GLU A 508 16.87 9.51 -15.41
N LEU A 509 15.58 9.84 -15.42
CA LEU A 509 14.95 10.73 -14.45
C LEU A 509 14.53 9.96 -13.19
N VAL A 510 15.53 9.63 -12.36
CA VAL A 510 15.35 8.70 -11.24
C VAL A 510 15.16 9.38 -9.88
N TYR A 511 15.45 10.67 -9.79
CA TYR A 511 15.46 11.43 -8.53
C TYR A 511 15.14 12.90 -8.79
N ILE A 512 14.18 13.47 -8.05
CA ILE A 512 13.89 14.90 -8.08
C ILE A 512 14.31 15.49 -6.74
N PRO A 513 15.32 16.38 -6.67
CA PRO A 513 15.76 16.92 -5.39
C PRO A 513 14.62 17.69 -4.73
N PRO A 514 14.38 17.46 -3.42
CA PRO A 514 13.26 18.09 -2.74
C PRO A 514 13.48 19.59 -2.56
N THR A 515 12.36 20.29 -2.46
CA THR A 515 12.33 21.67 -2.02
C THR A 515 12.87 21.80 -0.60
N MET A 516 13.42 22.97 -0.28
CA MET A 516 13.96 23.25 1.05
C MET A 516 13.19 24.40 1.70
N SER A 517 12.84 24.24 2.97
CA SER A 517 12.22 25.30 3.77
C SER A 517 13.27 26.19 4.43
N PRO A 518 13.02 27.50 4.57
CA PRO A 518 13.77 28.32 5.51
C PRO A 518 13.38 27.97 6.96
N THR A 519 13.97 28.68 7.92
CA THR A 519 13.65 28.53 9.35
C THR A 519 12.13 28.60 9.60
N PRO A 520 11.53 27.61 10.30
CA PRO A 520 10.09 27.63 10.60
C PRO A 520 9.65 28.84 11.42
N SER A 521 10.54 29.32 12.30
CA SER A 521 10.38 30.57 13.02
C SER A 521 11.22 31.68 12.38
N VAL A 522 10.69 32.90 12.40
CA VAL A 522 11.45 34.09 11.99
C VAL A 522 12.43 34.49 13.08
N SER A 523 13.51 35.17 12.69
CA SER A 523 14.54 35.61 13.64
C SER A 523 13.97 36.47 14.77
N ALA A 524 14.32 36.15 16.02
CA ALA A 524 14.03 36.98 17.18
C ALA A 524 14.82 38.30 17.16
N ASP A 525 16.02 38.31 16.56
CA ASP A 525 16.80 39.53 16.33
C ASP A 525 16.08 40.44 15.32
N GLU A 526 15.85 41.70 15.70
CA GLU A 526 15.16 42.71 14.90
C GLU A 526 15.89 43.07 13.59
N SER A 527 17.19 42.81 13.51
CA SER A 527 18.03 43.11 12.34
C SER A 527 18.06 42.00 11.28
N TYR A 528 17.55 40.81 11.61
CA TYR A 528 17.53 39.65 10.73
C TYR A 528 16.12 39.17 10.42
N LEU A 529 15.96 38.60 9.21
CA LEU A 529 14.79 37.80 8.85
C LEU A 529 15.04 36.31 9.12
N GLU A 530 16.25 35.84 8.81
CA GLU A 530 16.75 34.48 9.04
C GLU A 530 18.05 34.57 9.84
N HIS A 531 18.17 33.72 10.86
CA HIS A 531 19.36 33.60 11.69
C HIS A 531 19.57 32.12 12.08
N PRO A 532 20.82 31.65 12.29
CA PRO A 532 21.06 30.22 12.56
C PRO A 532 20.39 29.69 13.84
N GLN A 533 20.18 30.56 14.83
CA GLN A 533 19.58 30.20 16.12
C GLN A 533 18.23 29.49 15.96
N GLU A 534 17.33 30.02 15.11
CA GLU A 534 16.00 29.46 14.93
C GLU A 534 16.02 28.07 14.25
N ALA A 535 17.05 27.77 13.46
CA ALA A 535 17.25 26.44 12.91
C ALA A 535 17.76 25.46 13.99
N PHE A 536 18.68 25.90 14.85
CA PHE A 536 19.15 25.09 15.98
C PHE A 536 17.99 24.77 16.92
N ASP A 537 17.22 25.78 17.32
CA ASP A 537 16.07 25.62 18.22
C ASP A 537 15.03 24.65 17.65
N TYR A 538 14.76 24.73 16.34
CA TYR A 538 13.88 23.77 15.66
C TYR A 538 14.39 22.34 15.84
N PHE A 539 15.63 22.05 15.46
CA PHE A 539 16.17 20.69 15.52
C PHE A 539 16.25 20.16 16.96
N ARG A 540 16.65 21.01 17.91
CA ARG A 540 16.67 20.68 19.34
C ARG A 540 15.27 20.32 19.86
N SER A 541 14.24 21.08 19.46
CA SER A 541 12.84 20.79 19.82
C SER A 541 12.34 19.45 19.29
N GLN A 542 12.96 18.93 18.22
CA GLN A 542 12.67 17.63 17.62
C GLN A 542 13.52 16.49 18.16
N GLY A 543 14.35 16.74 19.19
CA GLY A 543 15.21 15.73 19.82
C GLY A 543 16.53 15.49 19.09
N VAL A 544 16.92 16.35 18.14
CA VAL A 544 18.19 16.21 17.40
C VAL A 544 19.35 16.76 18.23
N THR A 545 20.33 15.90 18.52
CA THR A 545 21.52 16.22 19.34
C THR A 545 22.75 16.59 18.52
N THR A 546 22.87 16.09 17.31
CA THR A 546 23.96 16.41 16.39
C THR A 546 23.40 16.99 15.09
N MET A 547 23.93 18.12 14.65
CA MET A 547 23.58 18.77 13.39
C MET A 547 24.84 19.03 12.56
N ILE A 548 24.67 19.25 11.26
CA ILE A 548 25.74 19.57 10.33
C ILE A 548 25.33 20.82 9.56
N ALA A 549 26.18 21.86 9.63
CA ALA A 549 26.03 23.08 8.87
C ALA A 549 26.93 23.03 7.64
N GLU A 550 26.34 23.07 6.46
CA GLU A 550 27.04 23.07 5.17
C GLU A 550 26.94 24.44 4.52
N LYS A 551 28.00 24.87 3.82
CA LYS A 551 27.97 26.07 3.00
C LYS A 551 26.89 25.93 1.92
N LYS A 552 25.99 26.90 1.84
CA LYS A 552 25.01 26.96 0.77
C LYS A 552 25.66 27.58 -0.46
N HIS A 553 26.04 26.74 -1.41
CA HIS A 553 26.59 27.18 -2.68
C HIS A 553 25.51 27.87 -3.51
N MET A 554 25.87 29.00 -4.11
CA MET A 554 24.99 29.76 -4.99
C MET A 554 25.26 29.37 -6.44
N GLY A 555 24.49 28.39 -6.91
CA GLY A 555 24.64 27.83 -8.25
C GLY A 555 23.28 27.38 -8.79
N SER A 556 23.27 26.21 -9.40
CA SER A 556 22.04 25.52 -9.74
C SER A 556 22.15 24.05 -9.37
N ARG A 557 21.17 23.59 -8.58
CA ARG A 557 21.00 22.19 -8.20
C ARG A 557 20.99 21.28 -9.43
N ALA A 558 21.85 20.27 -9.42
CA ALA A 558 21.98 19.28 -10.47
C ALA A 558 22.16 17.87 -9.89
N VAL A 559 21.50 16.92 -10.54
CA VAL A 559 21.62 15.50 -10.28
C VAL A 559 22.52 14.91 -11.35
N LEU A 560 23.52 14.14 -10.93
CA LEU A 560 24.44 13.45 -11.83
C LEU A 560 24.23 11.95 -11.65
N LEU A 561 23.82 11.28 -12.73
CA LEU A 561 23.81 9.82 -12.81
C LEU A 561 24.98 9.41 -13.71
N LEU A 562 26.00 8.78 -13.15
CA LEU A 562 27.22 8.40 -13.85
C LEU A 562 27.36 6.88 -13.86
N PHE A 563 27.82 6.33 -14.98
CA PHE A 563 28.10 4.90 -15.13
C PHE A 563 29.60 4.64 -15.29
N ARG A 564 30.02 3.42 -14.91
CA ARG A 564 31.40 2.95 -15.10
C ARG A 564 31.81 2.99 -16.57
N ASP A 565 30.93 2.53 -17.44
CA ASP A 565 31.07 2.46 -18.88
C ASP A 565 29.68 2.46 -19.53
N GLU A 566 29.62 2.56 -20.86
CA GLU A 566 28.34 2.59 -21.58
C GLU A 566 27.53 1.30 -21.40
N GLN A 567 28.18 0.14 -21.23
CA GLN A 567 27.50 -1.15 -21.11
C GLN A 567 26.82 -1.30 -19.74
N ALA A 568 27.42 -0.78 -18.68
CA ALA A 568 26.86 -0.77 -17.33
C ALA A 568 25.46 -0.11 -17.31
N ALA A 569 25.30 0.98 -18.07
CA ALA A 569 24.04 1.74 -18.15
C ALA A 569 22.87 0.90 -18.66
N VAL A 570 23.11 -0.06 -19.57
CA VAL A 570 22.05 -0.88 -20.18
C VAL A 570 21.18 -1.57 -19.14
N SER A 571 21.78 -2.04 -18.04
CA SER A 571 21.05 -2.76 -16.99
C SER A 571 20.20 -1.85 -16.07
N TYR A 572 20.39 -0.52 -16.15
CA TYR A 572 19.70 0.48 -15.33
C TYR A 572 18.72 1.32 -16.14
N ILE A 573 19.09 1.69 -17.37
CA ILE A 573 18.33 2.64 -18.21
C ILE A 573 17.98 2.07 -19.59
N GLY A 574 18.29 0.79 -19.85
CA GLY A 574 17.90 0.09 -21.08
C GLY A 574 18.69 0.46 -22.34
N ARG A 575 19.66 1.38 -22.24
CA ARG A 575 20.49 1.83 -23.37
C ARG A 575 21.93 2.17 -22.94
N PRO A 576 22.90 2.13 -23.87
CA PRO A 576 24.27 2.52 -23.56
C PRO A 576 24.39 4.04 -23.33
N ALA A 577 25.06 4.45 -22.26
CA ALA A 577 25.38 5.85 -21.94
C ALA A 577 26.47 5.95 -20.85
N LEU A 578 27.25 7.04 -20.84
CA LEU A 578 28.18 7.32 -19.74
C LEU A 578 27.50 7.98 -18.53
N GLY A 579 26.33 8.57 -18.72
CA GLY A 579 25.56 9.23 -17.66
C GLY A 579 24.59 10.28 -18.18
N THR A 580 24.01 11.04 -17.24
CA THR A 580 23.11 12.17 -17.50
C THR A 580 23.30 13.25 -16.43
N ILE A 581 23.07 14.52 -16.79
CA ILE A 581 23.12 15.64 -15.84
C ILE A 581 21.85 16.46 -15.98
N TYR A 582 21.01 16.47 -14.94
CA TYR A 582 19.74 17.17 -15.01
C TYR A 582 19.47 18.01 -13.78
N SER A 583 18.60 19.00 -13.97
CA SER A 583 18.26 19.98 -12.93
C SER A 583 17.11 19.54 -12.03
N ARG A 584 16.80 20.33 -11.00
CA ARG A 584 15.70 20.06 -10.06
C ARG A 584 14.32 19.82 -10.69
N THR A 585 14.10 20.23 -11.94
CA THR A 585 12.85 20.01 -12.68
C THR A 585 12.97 18.91 -13.74
N GLY A 586 14.00 18.06 -13.66
CA GLY A 586 14.27 16.96 -14.60
C GLY A 586 14.78 17.35 -15.97
N ARG A 587 15.01 18.64 -16.24
CA ARG A 587 15.54 19.11 -17.54
C ARG A 587 17.04 18.93 -17.61
N ALA A 588 17.56 18.55 -18.79
CA ALA A 588 18.99 18.52 -19.08
C ALA A 588 19.66 19.81 -18.60
N PHE A 589 20.80 19.69 -17.93
CA PHE A 589 21.46 20.83 -17.31
C PHE A 589 22.25 21.64 -18.33
N PHE A 590 22.99 20.94 -19.20
CA PHE A 590 23.81 21.52 -20.26
C PHE A 590 23.19 21.27 -21.64
N ASP A 591 23.71 21.95 -22.67
CA ASP A 591 23.52 21.51 -24.03
C ASP A 591 24.26 20.18 -24.27
N ARG A 592 23.89 19.46 -25.34
CA ARG A 592 24.40 18.10 -25.61
C ARG A 592 25.92 18.01 -25.75
N GLU A 593 26.57 19.04 -26.32
CA GLU A 593 28.01 19.02 -26.55
C GLU A 593 28.76 19.21 -25.23
N THR A 594 28.39 20.24 -24.47
CA THR A 594 28.97 20.51 -23.16
C THR A 594 28.74 19.35 -22.19
N GLU A 595 27.53 18.77 -22.17
CA GLU A 595 27.21 17.62 -21.32
C GLU A 595 28.11 16.42 -21.63
N ALA A 596 28.29 16.08 -22.92
CA ALA A 596 29.14 14.97 -23.33
C ALA A 596 30.60 15.19 -22.90
N GLN A 597 31.12 16.41 -22.99
CA GLN A 597 32.48 16.75 -22.55
C GLN A 597 32.63 16.61 -21.02
N VAL A 598 31.66 17.10 -20.25
CA VAL A 598 31.65 16.98 -18.77
C VAL A 598 31.59 15.51 -18.36
N LEU A 599 30.66 14.73 -18.94
CA LEU A 599 30.49 13.31 -18.63
C LEU A 599 31.72 12.49 -18.99
N ALA A 600 32.30 12.71 -20.18
CA ALA A 600 33.52 12.02 -20.60
C ALA A 600 34.69 12.31 -19.65
N ARG A 601 34.84 13.57 -19.22
CA ARG A 601 35.89 13.95 -18.27
C ARG A 601 35.69 13.31 -16.90
N LEU A 602 34.48 13.39 -16.33
CA LEU A 602 34.16 12.79 -15.04
C LEU A 602 34.33 11.26 -15.05
N ASN A 603 33.87 10.60 -16.11
CA ASN A 603 34.04 9.15 -16.26
C ASN A 603 35.53 8.77 -16.31
N ALA A 604 36.33 9.45 -17.14
CA ALA A 604 37.76 9.19 -17.24
C ALA A 604 38.49 9.37 -15.89
N ASP A 605 38.22 10.48 -15.19
CA ASP A 605 38.84 10.76 -13.88
C ASP A 605 38.45 9.69 -12.84
N LEU A 606 37.17 9.28 -12.77
CA LEU A 606 36.67 8.25 -11.84
C LEU A 606 37.22 6.86 -12.13
N VAL A 607 37.31 6.47 -13.41
CA VAL A 607 37.88 5.20 -13.85
C VAL A 607 39.38 5.16 -13.56
N GLN A 608 40.12 6.23 -13.88
CA GLN A 608 41.56 6.32 -13.60
C GLN A 608 41.87 6.25 -12.11
N ALA A 609 41.02 6.86 -11.26
CA ALA A 609 41.14 6.76 -9.81
C ALA A 609 40.71 5.41 -9.23
N GLY A 610 40.20 4.48 -10.05
CA GLY A 610 39.75 3.16 -9.62
C GLY A 610 38.49 3.20 -8.75
N TYR A 611 37.66 4.25 -8.85
CA TYR A 611 36.50 4.47 -7.98
C TYR A 611 35.51 3.31 -8.06
N PHE A 612 35.09 2.94 -9.27
CA PHE A 612 34.12 1.87 -9.50
C PHE A 612 34.59 0.50 -8.98
N THR A 613 35.87 0.19 -9.15
CA THR A 613 36.47 -1.05 -8.62
C THR A 613 36.56 -1.03 -7.10
N ARG A 614 36.99 0.09 -6.50
CA ARG A 614 37.14 0.25 -5.05
C ARG A 614 35.82 0.05 -4.30
N TYR A 615 34.72 0.58 -4.85
CA TYR A 615 33.39 0.50 -4.24
C TYR A 615 32.53 -0.65 -4.81
N ASN A 616 33.09 -1.49 -5.69
CA ASN A 616 32.38 -2.58 -6.37
C ASN A 616 31.01 -2.13 -6.93
N THR A 617 31.02 -1.03 -7.68
CA THR A 617 29.80 -0.40 -8.22
C THR A 617 29.93 -0.14 -9.71
N GLU A 618 28.80 -0.17 -10.41
CA GLU A 618 28.68 0.14 -11.83
C GLU A 618 28.07 1.53 -12.08
N MET A 619 27.48 2.14 -11.05
CA MET A 619 26.86 3.46 -11.12
C MET A 619 27.18 4.34 -9.91
N LEU A 620 27.06 5.64 -10.10
CA LEU A 620 27.16 6.65 -9.07
C LEU A 620 26.07 7.71 -9.29
N LEU A 621 25.16 7.83 -8.33
CA LEU A 621 24.12 8.87 -8.32
C LEU A 621 24.48 9.94 -7.29
N LEU A 622 24.59 11.20 -7.73
CA LEU A 622 24.97 12.33 -6.90
C LEU A 622 23.91 13.42 -6.91
N ASP A 623 23.77 14.08 -5.77
CA ASP A 623 23.08 15.35 -5.65
C ASP A 623 24.11 16.46 -5.41
N THR A 624 24.09 17.47 -6.28
CA THR A 624 25.18 18.44 -6.41
C THR A 624 24.66 19.86 -6.67
N GLU A 625 25.51 20.85 -6.46
CA GLU A 625 25.31 22.22 -6.94
C GLU A 625 26.36 22.53 -8.01
N ILE A 626 25.94 23.00 -9.19
CA ILE A 626 26.86 23.41 -10.27
C ILE A 626 27.01 24.93 -10.27
N ILE A 627 28.25 25.41 -10.39
CA ILE A 627 28.68 26.80 -10.22
C ILE A 627 29.54 27.21 -11.44
N PRO A 628 29.44 28.47 -11.96
CA PRO A 628 28.69 29.63 -11.44
C PRO A 628 27.21 29.72 -11.83
N TRP A 629 26.48 30.58 -11.12
CA TRP A 629 25.03 30.78 -11.30
C TRP A 629 24.66 31.27 -12.71
N ASN A 630 25.51 32.11 -13.31
CA ASN A 630 25.32 32.59 -14.68
C ASN A 630 25.57 31.53 -15.76
N LEU A 631 25.86 30.26 -15.43
CA LEU A 631 25.78 29.18 -16.42
C LEU A 631 24.34 28.97 -16.90
N LYS A 632 23.36 29.07 -15.98
CA LYS A 632 21.95 28.81 -16.27
C LYS A 632 21.08 30.06 -16.22
N ALA A 633 21.43 31.04 -15.39
CA ALA A 633 20.56 32.17 -15.07
C ALA A 633 20.87 33.47 -15.84
N ARG A 634 21.63 33.44 -16.95
CA ARG A 634 22.09 34.68 -17.66
C ARG A 634 20.96 35.66 -17.96
N GLU A 635 19.88 35.17 -18.56
CA GLU A 635 18.75 36.01 -18.95
C GLU A 635 18.02 36.60 -17.73
N LEU A 636 17.83 35.80 -16.68
CA LEU A 636 17.23 36.26 -15.43
C LEU A 636 18.08 37.34 -14.75
N ILE A 637 19.40 37.14 -14.71
CA ILE A 637 20.38 38.10 -14.20
C ILE A 637 20.30 39.42 -14.97
N ALA A 638 20.32 39.37 -16.30
CA ALA A 638 20.24 40.57 -17.12
C ALA A 638 18.90 41.33 -16.95
N THR A 639 17.78 40.61 -17.02
CA THR A 639 16.44 41.22 -17.12
C THR A 639 15.83 41.60 -15.78
N GLN A 640 16.09 40.84 -14.71
CA GLN A 640 15.45 41.05 -13.41
C GLN A 640 16.41 41.65 -12.37
N TYR A 641 17.67 41.24 -12.34
CA TYR A 641 18.60 41.70 -11.30
C TYR A 641 19.39 42.93 -11.73
N ALA A 642 20.13 42.84 -12.83
CA ALA A 642 20.95 43.94 -13.34
C ALA A 642 20.10 45.15 -13.74
N HIS A 643 19.00 44.93 -14.45
CA HIS A 643 18.08 45.99 -14.84
C HIS A 643 17.49 46.73 -13.63
N VAL A 644 16.98 46.00 -12.63
CA VAL A 644 16.39 46.60 -11.43
C VAL A 644 17.43 47.35 -10.60
N ALA A 645 18.65 46.82 -10.49
CA ALA A 645 19.74 47.49 -9.79
C ALA A 645 20.10 48.84 -10.44
N GLU A 646 20.29 48.87 -11.76
CA GLU A 646 20.70 50.10 -12.46
C GLU A 646 19.54 51.12 -12.53
N ALA A 647 18.30 50.68 -12.75
CA ALA A 647 17.14 51.56 -12.72
C ALA A 647 16.93 52.19 -11.33
N ALA A 648 17.01 51.39 -10.27
CA ALA A 648 16.87 51.87 -8.89
C ALA A 648 18.01 52.83 -8.51
N LYS A 649 19.24 52.57 -8.98
CA LYS A 649 20.37 53.47 -8.77
C LYS A 649 20.11 54.83 -9.40
N MET A 650 19.77 54.85 -10.69
CA MET A 650 19.54 56.08 -11.45
C MET A 650 18.43 56.94 -10.83
N ASP A 651 17.30 56.32 -10.48
CA ASP A 651 16.14 57.01 -9.88
C ASP A 651 16.50 57.63 -8.52
N ARG A 652 17.09 56.83 -7.63
CA ARG A 652 17.43 57.27 -6.26
C ARG A 652 18.52 58.34 -6.25
N GLU A 653 19.52 58.25 -7.13
CA GLU A 653 20.54 59.30 -7.29
C GLU A 653 19.91 60.62 -7.75
N HIS A 654 19.00 60.57 -8.71
CA HIS A 654 18.31 61.77 -9.20
C HIS A 654 17.46 62.43 -8.11
N LEU A 655 16.66 61.63 -7.38
CA LEU A 655 15.84 62.12 -6.27
C LEU A 655 16.69 62.73 -5.15
N LEU A 656 17.80 62.08 -4.78
CA LEU A 656 18.71 62.58 -3.75
C LEU A 656 19.30 63.95 -4.13
N VAL A 657 19.68 64.14 -5.40
CA VAL A 657 20.15 65.46 -5.90
C VAL A 657 19.07 66.53 -5.74
N LYS A 658 17.81 66.21 -6.10
CA LYS A 658 16.69 67.16 -5.96
C LYS A 658 16.36 67.48 -4.50
N LEU A 659 16.39 66.49 -3.62
CA LEU A 659 16.17 66.68 -2.19
C LEU A 659 17.26 67.55 -1.57
N ARG A 660 18.53 67.31 -1.88
CA ARG A 660 19.64 68.17 -1.41
C ARG A 660 19.55 69.61 -1.93
N GLN A 661 19.06 69.81 -3.15
CA GLN A 661 18.78 71.16 -3.67
C GLN A 661 17.66 71.87 -2.87
N ALA A 662 16.60 71.14 -2.51
CA ALA A 662 15.51 71.68 -1.70
C ALA A 662 15.97 71.99 -0.25
N GLU A 663 16.79 71.13 0.33
CA GLU A 663 17.43 71.34 1.64
C GLU A 663 18.31 72.59 1.64
N ALA A 664 19.17 72.75 0.64
CA ALA A 664 20.00 73.95 0.47
C ALA A 664 19.18 75.23 0.26
N ALA A 665 17.95 75.11 -0.28
CA ALA A 665 16.99 76.20 -0.41
C ALA A 665 16.17 76.47 0.88
N GLY A 666 16.50 75.81 2.00
CA GLY A 666 15.88 76.01 3.31
C GLY A 666 14.56 75.27 3.53
N ARG A 667 14.24 74.26 2.72
CA ARG A 667 13.08 73.37 2.95
C ARG A 667 13.47 72.26 3.93
N ASP A 668 12.59 71.91 4.85
CA ASP A 668 12.79 70.76 5.74
C ASP A 668 12.49 69.45 5.01
N VAL A 669 13.55 68.85 4.44
CA VAL A 669 13.51 67.57 3.72
C VAL A 669 14.57 66.58 4.24
N SER A 670 15.16 66.87 5.40
CA SER A 670 16.28 66.14 6.00
C SER A 670 15.98 64.64 6.19
N GLY A 671 14.76 64.31 6.64
CA GLY A 671 14.30 62.93 6.76
C GLY A 671 14.26 62.16 5.44
N TRP A 672 13.82 62.82 4.35
CA TRP A 672 13.81 62.20 3.01
C TRP A 672 15.21 62.05 2.43
N VAL A 673 16.13 62.96 2.73
CA VAL A 673 17.54 62.83 2.36
C VAL A 673 18.14 61.59 3.01
N GLN A 674 17.98 61.43 4.34
CA GLN A 674 18.46 60.25 5.07
C GLN A 674 17.84 58.95 4.55
N GLU A 675 16.53 58.96 4.26
CA GLU A 675 15.85 57.79 3.68
C GLU A 675 16.43 57.42 2.30
N MET A 676 16.64 58.41 1.42
CA MET A 676 17.19 58.15 0.08
C MET A 676 18.65 57.70 0.13
N GLU A 677 19.47 58.23 1.03
CA GLU A 677 20.85 57.77 1.24
C GLU A 677 20.90 56.31 1.68
N ALA A 678 20.06 55.92 2.65
CA ALA A 678 19.94 54.53 3.08
C ALA A 678 19.45 53.62 1.94
N LYS A 679 18.46 54.05 1.16
CA LYS A 679 18.01 53.32 -0.04
C LYS A 679 19.12 53.19 -1.08
N LEU A 680 19.96 54.21 -1.29
CA LEU A 680 21.05 54.13 -2.25
C LEU A 680 22.13 53.13 -1.81
N GLN A 681 22.43 53.06 -0.51
CA GLN A 681 23.29 52.03 0.05
C GLN A 681 22.73 50.61 -0.21
N SER A 682 21.43 50.41 0.00
CA SER A 682 20.78 49.12 -0.30
C SER A 682 20.90 48.71 -1.77
N VAL A 683 20.88 49.65 -2.73
CA VAL A 683 21.12 49.34 -4.15
C VAL A 683 22.52 48.81 -4.36
N GLN A 684 23.52 49.40 -3.70
CA GLN A 684 24.90 48.92 -3.81
C GLN A 684 25.06 47.51 -3.24
N VAL A 685 24.44 47.23 -2.09
CA VAL A 685 24.42 45.88 -1.49
C VAL A 685 23.76 44.87 -2.44
N PHE A 686 22.57 45.20 -2.97
CA PHE A 686 21.86 44.34 -3.93
C PHE A 686 22.72 44.06 -5.17
N ARG A 687 23.38 45.08 -5.72
CA ARG A 687 24.22 44.96 -6.91
C ARG A 687 25.46 44.09 -6.67
N GLN A 688 26.16 44.32 -5.55
CA GLN A 688 27.31 43.52 -5.15
C GLN A 688 26.92 42.05 -4.95
N ALA A 689 25.79 41.81 -4.29
CA ALA A 689 25.35 40.47 -3.93
C ALA A 689 25.15 39.55 -5.14
N PHE A 690 24.53 40.00 -6.24
CA PHE A 690 24.36 39.10 -7.41
C PHE A 690 25.62 39.01 -8.28
N GLN A 691 26.44 40.06 -8.33
CA GLN A 691 27.66 40.11 -9.18
C GLN A 691 28.71 39.09 -8.73
N GLN A 692 28.79 38.80 -7.43
CA GLN A 692 29.75 37.85 -6.87
C GLN A 692 29.61 36.41 -7.41
N TYR A 693 28.46 36.07 -7.98
CA TYR A 693 28.14 34.74 -8.49
C TYR A 693 28.16 34.62 -10.02
N CYS A 694 28.69 35.65 -10.69
CA CYS A 694 28.73 35.74 -12.13
C CYS A 694 30.18 35.85 -12.61
N TRP A 695 30.69 34.82 -13.28
CA TRP A 695 31.96 34.88 -14.02
C TRP A 695 31.87 34.14 -15.34
N ASP A 696 32.72 34.51 -16.30
CA ASP A 696 32.75 33.87 -17.60
C ASP A 696 33.33 32.46 -17.52
N VAL A 697 32.74 31.55 -18.28
CA VAL A 697 33.15 30.15 -18.40
C VAL A 697 33.49 29.90 -19.87
N SER A 698 34.63 29.26 -20.13
CA SER A 698 35.11 28.92 -21.47
C SER A 698 35.41 27.42 -21.54
N GLY A 699 34.61 26.67 -22.30
CA GLY A 699 34.65 25.20 -22.28
C GLY A 699 34.37 24.67 -20.87
N LEU A 700 35.23 23.76 -20.38
CA LEU A 700 35.14 23.20 -19.02
C LEU A 700 35.79 24.09 -17.96
N GLU A 701 36.61 25.07 -18.35
CA GLU A 701 37.31 25.95 -17.42
C GLU A 701 36.34 26.93 -16.77
N GLY A 702 36.30 26.92 -15.44
CA GLY A 702 35.41 27.74 -14.63
C GLY A 702 34.14 27.03 -14.15
N ILE A 703 33.83 25.84 -14.68
CA ILE A 703 32.77 24.97 -14.14
C ILE A 703 33.29 24.29 -12.87
N ARG A 704 32.48 24.34 -11.80
CA ARG A 704 32.69 23.57 -10.57
C ARG A 704 31.40 22.88 -10.16
N ILE A 705 31.53 21.65 -9.70
CA ILE A 705 30.45 20.80 -9.23
C ILE A 705 30.73 20.53 -7.77
N ALA A 706 29.83 20.92 -6.88
CA ALA A 706 29.94 20.70 -5.45
C ALA A 706 28.96 19.58 -5.03
N PRO A 707 29.41 18.32 -4.92
CA PRO A 707 28.59 17.28 -4.34
C PRO A 707 28.35 17.55 -2.87
N PHE A 708 27.13 17.31 -2.40
CA PHE A 708 26.81 17.29 -0.97
C PHE A 708 26.05 16.03 -0.57
N HIS A 709 25.53 15.24 -1.52
CA HIS A 709 25.02 13.89 -1.25
C HIS A 709 25.49 12.89 -2.31
N ILE A 710 25.94 11.74 -1.83
CA ILE A 710 26.18 10.54 -2.62
C ILE A 710 24.94 9.69 -2.37
N LEU A 711 24.03 9.64 -3.33
CA LEU A 711 22.69 9.08 -3.11
C LEU A 711 22.71 7.55 -3.21
N ALA A 712 23.38 7.00 -4.22
CA ALA A 712 23.38 5.57 -4.48
C ALA A 712 24.57 5.05 -5.29
N HIS A 713 24.90 3.79 -5.04
CA HIS A 713 25.74 2.89 -5.84
C HIS A 713 24.86 1.73 -6.37
N SER A 714 25.46 0.82 -7.14
CA SER A 714 24.78 -0.40 -7.59
C SER A 714 24.21 -1.20 -6.42
N GLY A 715 22.88 -1.35 -6.40
CA GLY A 715 22.16 -2.15 -5.40
C GLY A 715 22.04 -1.56 -4.00
N GLN A 716 22.58 -0.36 -3.74
CA GLN A 716 22.56 0.28 -2.41
C GLN A 716 22.36 1.80 -2.49
N SER A 717 21.50 2.33 -1.62
CA SER A 717 21.38 3.77 -1.35
C SER A 717 22.07 4.11 -0.03
N PHE A 718 22.41 5.38 0.17
CA PHE A 718 23.15 5.85 1.35
C PHE A 718 22.35 6.78 2.24
N PHE A 719 21.01 6.66 2.25
CA PHE A 719 20.14 7.46 3.11
C PHE A 719 20.19 7.04 4.59
N ASP A 720 20.87 5.93 4.90
CA ASP A 720 21.19 5.46 6.24
C ASP A 720 22.50 6.08 6.79
N HIS A 721 23.32 6.66 5.93
CA HIS A 721 24.58 7.29 6.32
C HIS A 721 24.39 8.73 6.83
N SER A 722 25.35 9.20 7.63
CA SER A 722 25.30 10.56 8.18
C SER A 722 25.70 11.61 7.14
N HIS A 723 25.21 12.84 7.28
CA HIS A 723 25.67 13.94 6.42
C HIS A 723 27.18 14.21 6.54
N ASN A 724 27.81 13.87 7.68
CA ASN A 724 29.26 13.97 7.82
C ASN A 724 29.97 12.99 6.87
N TRP A 725 29.48 11.75 6.78
CA TRP A 725 29.99 10.77 5.83
C TRP A 725 29.84 11.27 4.38
N HIS A 726 28.70 11.87 4.03
CA HIS A 726 28.52 12.45 2.68
C HIS A 726 29.52 13.57 2.38
N MET A 727 29.83 14.44 3.35
CA MET A 727 30.85 15.48 3.17
C MET A 727 32.26 14.89 2.97
N GLU A 728 32.61 13.84 3.71
CA GLU A 728 33.88 13.13 3.54
C GLU A 728 33.99 12.46 2.17
N GLN A 729 32.89 11.86 1.67
CA GLN A 729 32.86 11.32 0.31
C GLN A 729 32.94 12.42 -0.76
N ALA A 730 32.28 13.56 -0.55
CA ALA A 730 32.39 14.71 -1.46
C ALA A 730 33.82 15.26 -1.52
N ARG A 731 34.52 15.31 -0.38
CA ARG A 731 35.96 15.63 -0.32
C ARG A 731 36.80 14.62 -1.10
N LEU A 732 36.50 13.32 -0.99
CA LEU A 732 37.18 12.30 -1.77
C LEU A 732 36.96 12.50 -3.28
N LEU A 733 35.75 12.85 -3.73
CA LEU A 733 35.46 13.16 -5.13
C LEU A 733 36.21 14.41 -5.63
N ALA A 734 36.31 15.46 -4.80
CA ALA A 734 37.10 16.66 -5.12
C ALA A 734 38.60 16.35 -5.31
N GLY A 735 39.11 15.31 -4.65
CA GLY A 735 40.47 14.81 -4.87
C GLY A 735 40.64 13.98 -6.15
N ILE A 736 39.55 13.51 -6.77
CA ILE A 736 39.58 12.66 -7.97
C ILE A 736 39.51 13.50 -9.25
N SER A 737 38.60 14.47 -9.31
CA SER A 737 38.40 15.28 -10.52
C SER A 737 38.47 16.77 -10.19
N PRO A 738 39.18 17.58 -10.99
CA PRO A 738 39.22 19.04 -10.83
C PRO A 738 37.88 19.73 -11.10
N LEU A 739 36.90 19.00 -11.69
CA LEU A 739 35.53 19.48 -11.83
C LEU A 739 34.78 19.45 -10.50
N PHE A 740 35.13 18.52 -9.61
CA PHE A 740 34.55 18.45 -8.27
C PHE A 740 35.23 19.43 -7.32
N MET A 741 34.46 19.99 -6.39
CA MET A 741 34.96 20.82 -5.31
C MET A 741 34.39 20.41 -3.96
N GLU A 742 35.15 20.67 -2.90
CA GLU A 742 34.71 20.41 -1.54
C GLU A 742 33.62 21.40 -1.10
N THR A 743 32.69 20.92 -0.28
CA THR A 743 31.75 21.77 0.44
C THR A 743 32.29 22.01 1.84
N GLU A 744 32.48 23.28 2.20
CA GLU A 744 32.84 23.64 3.57
C GLU A 744 31.69 23.30 4.53
N TYR A 745 31.99 22.67 5.66
CA TYR A 745 30.99 22.30 6.66
C TYR A 745 31.54 22.37 8.09
N ARG A 746 30.62 22.35 9.07
CA ARG A 746 30.88 22.30 10.51
C ARG A 746 29.89 21.34 11.17
N VAL A 747 30.35 20.63 12.20
CA VAL A 747 29.52 19.72 13.00
C VAL A 747 29.16 20.40 14.31
N ILE A 748 27.88 20.34 14.69
CA ILE A 748 27.32 21.04 15.85
C ILE A 748 26.85 20.01 16.87
N ARG A 749 27.49 19.97 18.04
CA ARG A 749 27.15 19.05 19.15
C ARG A 749 26.85 19.77 20.46
N SER A 750 27.32 21.01 20.58
CA SER A 750 27.26 21.80 21.81
C SER A 750 26.94 23.27 21.52
N GLY A 751 26.58 24.03 22.56
CA GLY A 751 26.39 25.48 22.43
C GLY A 751 27.66 26.24 22.02
N ALA A 752 28.86 25.69 22.26
CA ALA A 752 30.11 26.28 21.77
C ALA A 752 30.24 26.13 20.25
N ASP A 753 29.84 24.98 19.69
CA ASP A 753 29.83 24.77 18.25
C ASP A 753 28.76 25.63 17.56
N GLU A 754 27.60 25.83 18.21
CA GLU A 754 26.56 26.74 17.71
C GLU A 754 27.11 28.18 17.58
N ALA A 755 27.87 28.65 18.57
CA ALA A 755 28.52 29.96 18.52
C ALA A 755 29.60 30.04 17.42
N ASP A 756 30.39 28.99 17.21
CA ASP A 756 31.37 28.92 16.11
C ASP A 756 30.69 28.99 14.75
N VAL A 757 29.60 28.24 14.55
CA VAL A 757 28.83 28.24 13.31
C VAL A 757 28.17 29.59 13.05
N ILE A 758 27.62 30.25 14.07
CA ILE A 758 27.05 31.60 13.93
C ILE A 758 28.14 32.57 13.44
N LYS A 759 29.33 32.55 14.05
CA LYS A 759 30.45 33.39 13.64
C LYS A 759 30.88 33.08 12.20
N TRP A 760 31.06 31.80 11.87
CA TRP A 760 31.40 31.37 10.51
C TRP A 760 30.36 31.82 9.47
N TRP A 761 29.08 31.71 9.81
CA TRP A 761 27.98 32.20 8.95
C TRP A 761 27.99 33.72 8.81
N GLN A 762 28.24 34.48 9.88
CA GLN A 762 28.35 35.94 9.84
C GLN A 762 29.50 36.38 8.91
N ASP A 763 30.70 35.84 9.14
CA ASP A 763 31.90 36.18 8.36
C ASP A 763 31.65 35.87 6.86
N MET A 764 31.17 34.66 6.57
CA MET A 764 30.93 34.21 5.20
C MET A 764 29.83 35.01 4.49
N THR A 765 28.73 35.34 5.18
CA THR A 765 27.62 36.09 4.55
C THR A 765 27.89 37.58 4.43
N GLU A 766 28.78 38.14 5.25
CA GLU A 766 29.25 39.52 5.11
C GLU A 766 30.18 39.66 3.89
N ASP A 767 30.95 38.62 3.59
CA ASP A 767 31.70 38.48 2.33
C ASP A 767 30.79 38.26 1.10
N GLY A 768 29.48 38.18 1.31
CA GLY A 768 28.45 38.17 0.26
C GLY A 768 28.01 36.78 -0.21
N HIS A 769 28.50 35.71 0.42
CA HIS A 769 28.01 34.35 0.22
C HIS A 769 26.53 34.17 0.64
N GLU A 770 25.86 33.16 0.10
CA GLU A 770 24.41 33.00 0.26
C GLU A 770 24.01 32.67 1.70
N GLY A 771 24.74 31.79 2.37
CA GLY A 771 24.44 31.34 3.73
C GLY A 771 24.79 29.88 3.94
N ILE A 772 24.11 29.24 4.88
CA ILE A 772 24.32 27.83 5.24
C ILE A 772 23.03 27.01 5.11
N VAL A 773 23.19 25.70 5.02
CA VAL A 773 22.12 24.71 5.18
C VAL A 773 22.43 23.89 6.42
N ILE A 774 21.50 23.83 7.36
CA ILE A 774 21.63 23.01 8.57
C ILE A 774 20.81 21.75 8.38
N LYS A 775 21.44 20.60 8.62
CA LYS A 775 20.83 19.27 8.50
C LYS A 775 21.01 18.50 9.81
N PRO A 776 20.11 17.56 10.13
CA PRO A 776 20.34 16.61 11.24
C PRO A 776 21.54 15.69 10.94
N GLU A 777 22.03 14.91 11.89
CA GLU A 777 23.14 13.98 11.62
C GLU A 777 22.78 12.90 10.60
N THR A 778 21.60 12.29 10.74
CA THR A 778 21.09 11.24 9.84
C THR A 778 20.22 11.84 8.75
N PHE A 779 20.35 11.34 7.51
CA PHE A 779 19.61 11.85 6.35
C PHE A 779 18.09 11.83 6.58
N ILE A 780 17.57 10.73 7.12
CA ILE A 780 16.18 10.60 7.56
C ILE A 780 16.14 10.59 9.09
N THR A 781 15.45 11.58 9.66
CA THR A 781 15.26 11.70 11.10
C THR A 781 13.76 11.66 11.43
N LYS A 782 13.39 10.89 12.45
CA LYS A 782 12.00 10.81 12.94
C LYS A 782 11.94 11.16 14.43
N ASN A 783 10.91 11.90 14.83
CA ASN A 783 10.51 12.13 16.21
C ASN A 783 9.20 11.35 16.46
N GLY A 784 9.30 10.20 17.12
CA GLY A 784 8.19 9.24 17.19
C GLY A 784 7.81 8.74 15.79
N ARG A 785 6.58 8.98 15.36
CA ARG A 785 6.09 8.63 14.00
C ARG A 785 6.26 9.74 12.98
N HIS A 786 6.72 10.93 13.38
CA HIS A 786 6.77 12.11 12.51
C HIS A 786 8.17 12.33 11.94
N MET A 787 8.25 12.56 10.63
CA MET A 787 9.50 12.92 9.96
C MET A 787 9.89 14.37 10.29
N VAL A 788 11.17 14.59 10.58
CA VAL A 788 11.76 15.92 10.86
C VAL A 788 12.27 16.53 9.55
N GLN A 789 12.34 17.87 9.45
CA GLN A 789 12.87 18.54 8.25
C GLN A 789 14.26 18.00 7.89
N PRO A 790 14.49 17.55 6.63
CA PRO A 790 15.78 17.00 6.22
C PRO A 790 16.86 18.08 6.11
N ALA A 791 16.47 19.33 5.88
CA ALA A 791 17.38 20.46 5.77
C ALA A 791 16.65 21.79 5.98
N ILE A 792 17.30 22.73 6.64
CA ILE A 792 16.84 24.11 6.81
C ILE A 792 17.90 25.06 6.25
N LYS A 793 17.51 25.91 5.28
CA LYS A 793 18.39 27.00 4.81
C LYS A 793 18.32 28.20 5.74
N VAL A 794 19.48 28.81 5.97
CA VAL A 794 19.64 30.06 6.71
C VAL A 794 20.48 31.01 5.87
N ARG A 795 19.81 31.96 5.24
CA ARG A 795 20.44 32.86 4.26
C ARG A 795 20.92 34.15 4.88
N GLY A 796 22.02 34.66 4.35
CA GLY A 796 22.66 35.89 4.78
C GLY A 796 21.82 37.13 4.49
N ARG A 797 22.01 38.15 5.32
CA ARG A 797 21.29 39.44 5.22
C ARG A 797 21.50 40.12 3.87
N LYS A 798 22.75 40.17 3.37
CA LYS A 798 23.08 40.75 2.05
C LYS A 798 22.42 39.99 0.91
N TYR A 799 22.48 38.65 0.95
CA TYR A 799 21.87 37.79 -0.06
C TYR A 799 20.35 38.00 -0.17
N LEU A 800 19.65 38.12 0.96
CA LEU A 800 18.19 38.24 0.99
C LEU A 800 17.65 39.52 0.30
N HIS A 801 18.50 40.52 0.01
CA HIS A 801 18.11 41.65 -0.86
C HIS A 801 17.71 41.17 -2.27
N ILE A 802 18.35 40.12 -2.78
CA ILE A 802 18.07 39.52 -4.09
C ILE A 802 16.68 38.87 -4.09
N ILE A 803 16.23 38.34 -2.96
CA ILE A 803 15.00 37.54 -2.85
C ILE A 803 13.79 38.37 -2.40
N TYR A 804 13.95 39.19 -1.37
CA TYR A 804 12.87 39.96 -0.76
C TYR A 804 12.80 41.41 -1.24
N GLY A 805 13.77 41.82 -2.07
CA GLY A 805 13.85 43.14 -2.69
C GLY A 805 14.88 44.06 -2.05
N ILE A 806 15.28 45.09 -2.80
CA ILE A 806 16.37 46.00 -2.43
C ILE A 806 16.19 46.61 -1.04
N ASP A 807 14.97 46.99 -0.64
CA ASP A 807 14.72 47.72 0.61
C ASP A 807 14.07 46.86 1.70
N TYR A 808 14.24 45.52 1.66
CA TYR A 808 13.51 44.62 2.56
C TYR A 808 13.82 44.83 4.06
N LEU A 809 14.99 45.39 4.38
CA LEU A 809 15.44 45.70 5.74
C LEU A 809 14.89 46.99 6.31
N GLN A 810 14.17 47.79 5.52
CA GLN A 810 13.47 48.95 6.07
C GLN A 810 12.50 48.48 7.17
N PRO A 811 12.41 49.15 8.33
CA PRO A 811 11.69 48.63 9.50
C PRO A 811 10.27 48.16 9.21
N ASP A 812 9.50 48.94 8.44
CA ASP A 812 8.12 48.59 8.05
C ASP A 812 8.04 47.39 7.12
N ASN A 813 9.02 47.24 6.20
CA ASN A 813 9.10 46.10 5.30
C ASN A 813 9.47 44.84 6.08
N LEU A 814 10.51 44.90 6.92
CA LEU A 814 10.99 43.75 7.68
C LEU A 814 9.91 43.27 8.65
N LYS A 815 9.24 44.17 9.36
CA LYS A 815 8.11 43.85 10.25
C LYS A 815 6.99 43.12 9.51
N ARG A 816 6.66 43.56 8.28
CA ARG A 816 5.66 42.90 7.44
C ARG A 816 6.14 41.53 6.94
N LEU A 817 7.40 41.40 6.56
CA LEU A 817 7.99 40.15 6.08
C LEU A 817 8.15 39.09 7.18
N LYS A 818 8.33 39.51 8.44
CA LYS A 818 8.32 38.61 9.60
C LYS A 818 6.96 37.92 9.84
N GLN A 819 5.88 38.34 9.15
CA GLN A 819 4.57 37.68 9.18
C GLN A 819 4.43 36.55 8.13
N ARG A 820 5.53 36.10 7.51
CA ARG A 820 5.53 35.01 6.52
C ARG A 820 5.06 33.68 7.11
N ARG A 821 4.46 32.82 6.27
CA ARG A 821 4.01 31.47 6.64
C ARG A 821 4.81 30.43 5.87
N THR A 822 5.55 29.58 6.58
CA THR A 822 6.43 28.55 6.00
C THR A 822 5.80 27.16 5.97
N SER A 823 4.72 26.92 6.71
CA SER A 823 4.15 25.59 6.95
C SER A 823 3.85 24.77 5.69
N LYS A 824 3.39 25.41 4.60
CA LYS A 824 3.17 24.72 3.32
C LYS A 824 4.48 24.25 2.69
N LYS A 825 5.51 25.11 2.68
CA LYS A 825 6.86 24.79 2.17
C LYS A 825 7.51 23.68 2.99
N GLU A 826 7.37 23.75 4.32
CA GLU A 826 7.83 22.72 5.24
C GLU A 826 7.20 21.36 4.94
N ARG A 827 5.88 21.31 4.76
CA ARG A 827 5.19 20.06 4.44
C ARG A 827 5.63 19.50 3.09
N HIS A 828 5.80 20.35 2.08
CA HIS A 828 6.26 19.91 0.75
C HIS A 828 7.67 19.36 0.81
N ALA A 829 8.58 20.01 1.55
CA ALA A 829 9.95 19.53 1.73
C ALA A 829 10.00 18.11 2.32
N LEU A 830 9.12 17.80 3.30
CA LEU A 830 9.02 16.44 3.87
C LEU A 830 8.49 15.42 2.86
N MET A 831 7.38 15.74 2.20
CA MET A 831 6.73 14.83 1.24
C MET A 831 7.62 14.56 0.02
N GLU A 832 8.20 15.62 -0.56
CA GLU A 832 9.13 15.50 -1.68
C GLU A 832 10.38 14.72 -1.27
N CYS A 833 10.97 14.97 -0.10
CA CYS A 833 12.13 14.21 0.36
C CYS A 833 11.83 12.71 0.47
N ALA A 834 10.67 12.36 1.03
CA ALA A 834 10.24 10.96 1.14
C ALA A 834 10.02 10.31 -0.24
N LEU A 835 9.40 11.02 -1.18
CA LEU A 835 9.20 10.54 -2.56
C LEU A 835 10.54 10.33 -3.27
N SER A 836 11.49 11.24 -3.11
CA SER A 836 12.78 11.18 -3.80
C SER A 836 13.69 10.09 -3.23
N VAL A 837 13.62 9.83 -1.92
CA VAL A 837 14.28 8.68 -1.29
C VAL A 837 13.69 7.37 -1.82
N GLU A 838 12.37 7.29 -1.87
CA GLU A 838 11.65 6.13 -2.39
C GLU A 838 11.97 5.89 -3.87
N SER A 839 12.03 6.93 -4.71
CA SER A 839 12.35 6.80 -6.14
C SER A 839 13.73 6.20 -6.38
N VAL A 840 14.74 6.63 -5.59
CA VAL A 840 16.09 6.09 -5.65
C VAL A 840 16.11 4.63 -5.18
N ASN A 841 15.42 4.30 -4.08
CA ASN A 841 15.33 2.94 -3.58
C ASN A 841 14.69 1.99 -4.61
N ARG A 842 13.62 2.42 -5.28
CA ARG A 842 12.99 1.65 -6.37
C ARG A 842 13.92 1.50 -7.57
N PHE A 843 14.65 2.56 -7.93
CA PHE A 843 15.60 2.52 -9.04
C PHE A 843 16.76 1.53 -8.80
N ILE A 844 17.38 1.54 -7.61
CA ILE A 844 18.47 0.61 -7.27
C ILE A 844 18.00 -0.85 -7.16
N ARG A 845 16.76 -1.06 -6.68
CA ARG A 845 16.09 -2.38 -6.63
C ARG A 845 15.63 -2.84 -8.00
N LYS A 846 15.89 -2.04 -9.02
CA LYS A 846 15.64 -2.40 -10.40
C LYS A 846 14.14 -2.57 -10.70
N GLU A 847 13.30 -1.80 -10.02
CA GLU A 847 11.85 -1.74 -10.23
C GLU A 847 11.48 -1.22 -11.64
N PRO A 848 10.23 -1.46 -12.12
CA PRO A 848 9.76 -0.96 -13.40
C PRO A 848 9.76 0.56 -13.41
N LEU A 849 9.92 1.12 -14.61
CA LEU A 849 9.93 2.55 -14.83
C LEU A 849 8.69 3.22 -14.26
N GLU A 850 7.52 2.58 -14.39
CA GLU A 850 6.26 3.04 -13.79
C GLU A 850 6.36 3.27 -12.28
N ARG A 851 6.99 2.35 -11.52
CA ARG A 851 7.10 2.44 -10.06
C ARG A 851 8.06 3.53 -9.60
N VAL A 852 9.16 3.75 -10.33
CA VAL A 852 10.04 4.90 -10.09
C VAL A 852 9.30 6.20 -10.40
N HIS A 853 8.51 6.22 -11.48
CA HIS A 853 7.83 7.41 -11.96
C HIS A 853 6.57 7.80 -11.20
N GLU A 854 5.93 6.86 -10.48
CA GLU A 854 4.97 7.22 -9.43
C GLU A 854 5.59 8.23 -8.45
N CYS A 855 6.85 8.02 -8.04
CA CYS A 855 7.51 8.90 -7.08
C CYS A 855 7.99 10.20 -7.72
N VAL A 856 8.64 10.11 -8.88
CA VAL A 856 9.20 11.25 -9.63
C VAL A 856 8.10 12.22 -10.09
N LEU A 857 7.01 11.70 -10.65
CA LEU A 857 5.89 12.53 -11.08
C LEU A 857 5.17 13.15 -9.88
N ALA A 858 5.07 12.44 -8.75
CA ALA A 858 4.51 12.99 -7.53
C ALA A 858 5.35 14.15 -6.99
N ALA A 859 6.68 14.01 -6.97
CA ALA A 859 7.59 15.07 -6.54
C ALA A 859 7.51 16.31 -7.46
N LEU A 860 7.52 16.11 -8.79
CA LEU A 860 7.33 17.20 -9.75
C LEU A 860 5.96 17.87 -9.63
N ALA A 861 4.91 17.10 -9.37
CA ALA A 861 3.56 17.65 -9.18
C ALA A 861 3.46 18.50 -7.90
N LEU A 862 4.13 18.12 -6.81
CA LEU A 862 4.19 18.93 -5.58
C LEU A 862 4.94 20.26 -5.79
N GLU A 863 5.96 20.28 -6.65
CA GLU A 863 6.66 21.50 -7.06
C GLU A 863 5.77 22.43 -7.90
N SER A 864 4.80 21.90 -8.64
CA SER A 864 3.80 22.70 -9.38
C SER A 864 2.69 23.28 -8.48
N ASP A 865 2.55 22.83 -7.23
CA ASP A 865 1.56 23.39 -6.31
C ASP A 865 2.06 24.74 -5.73
N PRO A 866 1.34 25.86 -5.91
CA PRO A 866 1.85 27.19 -5.58
C PRO A 866 2.29 27.35 -4.12
N VAL A 867 3.56 27.74 -3.93
CA VAL A 867 4.14 28.17 -2.64
C VAL A 867 4.82 29.53 -2.86
N ASP A 868 4.98 30.31 -1.78
CA ASP A 868 5.71 31.58 -1.84
C ASP A 868 7.14 31.35 -2.37
N PRO A 869 7.50 31.91 -3.53
CA PRO A 869 8.78 31.64 -4.20
C PRO A 869 9.99 32.24 -3.45
N ARG A 870 9.75 33.12 -2.47
CA ARG A 870 10.81 33.72 -1.66
C ARG A 870 11.33 32.78 -0.58
N LEU A 871 10.53 31.76 -0.22
CA LEU A 871 10.83 30.82 0.87
C LEU A 871 11.98 29.89 0.51
#